data_AF-A0A7J2SHH7-F1
#
_entry.id   AF-A0A7J2SHH7-F1
#
_cell.length_a   1.000
_cell.length_b   1.000
_cell.length_c   1.000
_cell.angle_alpha   90.00
_cell.angle_beta   90.00
_cell.angle_gamma   90.00
#
_symmetry.space_group_name_H-M   'P 1'
#
loop_
_entity.id
_entity.type
_entity.pdbx_description
1 polymer ?
#
loop_
_entity_poly.entity_id
_entity_poly.type
_entity_poly.pdbx_seq_one_letter_code
_entity_poly.pdbx_strand_id
1 'polypeptide(L)'
;MEFQPKIVAILCNWCSYAGADLAGVSRFQYPPTTRVIRVMCSTRVEPSFVLKSFLNGADGVLVGGCHLGDCHYVTGNYYTIGKINIARKMIKYAGINEKRLRLEWISASEGEKFAQVVKEFTEELRELGPIKNDRYNNIALKASFNASFKPRIRILASKHRMLTEEGNKYGEFYTNFEFERISDEIVYDEINEEMIRLLLHKKEMTLEEISNKTGLKKNIALLYLMNFIKNGEVSFKEKDGIYSFYHDKKEVKIPEPIIIEDFEGGEGAVIIGAGAEGIRKAVEFAENGEEVFVVERYPSLNKYVVRKHLSSFNNDAPLEKFLKLVEKGKIRFIGNSVVKKIDNEIIKIIKYPTRVKKDCNNCNICYEVCPLKTVDRERSLFSRKAIYRTNGIPLTYTLEKESPFCQTACPAHVDVRGYVAYIAEGKFEESVNLIRERLPLPAILGRVCTHPCEGLCRRNGFEEPISIRLLKRFVADWEWENKGKIELGKIPMNENNKYKIAIIGSGPAGLATAYELMKKGYKVTIFESLPVVGGMMAVGIPPYRLPKDVLERETKAIIDMGAEVKLNTKVGKDISFEEIYKEYDAVFIGTGCHECRKLGIEGEELKGVISGVEFLRELNISPETQRALFQDRKVIVVGGGDVAIDAARCAIRLGSREVTILYRRSREEMPARDEEIEFAEEEGVNIKFLSAPVKIVGKDGRVCGVECIEMELGEPDESGRRKPVPKEGSEFSIETDVVISAIGQYPDLSFLPDEIKKTKWGIVVDENTSATSMPGVFAGGDVVTGPSIVIEAIAWGRRASHAIDAYIHGKEVLFDPIEKDINRSIASWEDIELMKRNVVLSGIEKEERRKIGYLPIEERITTFKEVEIGFDKGNAIEEAKRCLSCRECLGCGICGNECIKEVIDYEEEEKEIEIKAKSITVDPEIYFKMDENSFTPLEVEDMIEMGMITNWDGKKPKNAIFLYEKENEYIKKLKEKLKKEGISIIDKDRDGDMIINCKFLENEYYRKIKKMSGK
;
A
#
# COMPACT_ATOMS: atom_id res chain seq x y z
N MET A 1 54.34 17.21 -15.53
CA MET A 1 54.09 15.88 -16.12
C MET A 1 52.61 15.73 -16.32
N GLU A 2 52.18 15.44 -17.54
CA GLU A 2 50.80 15.14 -17.87
C GLU A 2 50.37 13.88 -17.13
N PHE A 3 49.18 13.89 -16.51
CA PHE A 3 48.66 12.74 -15.74
C PHE A 3 48.55 11.51 -16.66
N GLN A 4 49.18 10.41 -16.24
CA GLN A 4 49.12 9.11 -16.93
C GLN A 4 48.29 8.14 -16.09
N PRO A 5 47.02 7.90 -16.46
CA PRO A 5 46.13 7.02 -15.70
C PRO A 5 46.66 5.59 -15.63
N LYS A 6 46.66 4.99 -14.43
CA LYS A 6 46.92 3.57 -14.22
C LYS A 6 45.65 2.76 -14.44
N ILE A 7 45.63 1.89 -15.43
CA ILE A 7 44.45 1.09 -15.77
C ILE A 7 44.67 -0.37 -15.37
N VAL A 8 43.69 -0.98 -14.69
CA VAL A 8 43.65 -2.43 -14.48
C VAL A 8 42.62 -3.04 -15.43
N ALA A 9 43.07 -3.83 -16.40
CA ALA A 9 42.22 -4.48 -17.39
C ALA A 9 42.00 -5.96 -17.02
N ILE A 10 40.84 -6.31 -16.50
CA ILE A 10 40.46 -7.67 -16.10
C ILE A 10 39.71 -8.33 -17.26
N LEU A 11 40.35 -9.29 -17.94
CA LEU A 11 39.91 -9.80 -19.23
C LEU A 11 39.55 -11.29 -19.19
N CYS A 12 38.40 -11.63 -19.76
CA CYS A 12 37.98 -12.99 -20.05
C CYS A 12 39.00 -13.71 -20.94
N ASN A 13 39.42 -14.88 -20.47
CA ASN A 13 40.35 -15.79 -21.13
C ASN A 13 40.00 -16.08 -22.59
N TRP A 14 38.72 -16.30 -22.87
CA TRP A 14 38.26 -16.86 -24.15
C TRP A 14 38.22 -15.84 -25.28
N CYS A 15 37.97 -14.57 -24.97
CA CYS A 15 37.77 -13.54 -26.00
C CYS A 15 38.64 -12.31 -25.73
N SER A 16 38.29 -11.49 -24.72
CA SER A 16 38.93 -10.19 -24.52
C SER A 16 40.42 -10.27 -24.19
N TYR A 17 40.89 -11.29 -23.48
CA TYR A 17 42.32 -11.52 -23.26
C TYR A 17 43.04 -11.92 -24.55
N ALA A 18 42.44 -12.79 -25.36
CA ALA A 18 42.98 -13.16 -26.67
C ALA A 18 43.01 -11.95 -27.63
N GLY A 19 42.00 -11.07 -27.57
CA GLY A 19 42.00 -9.79 -28.29
C GLY A 19 43.14 -8.88 -27.83
N ALA A 20 43.40 -8.78 -26.53
CA ALA A 20 44.55 -8.03 -26.00
C ALA A 20 45.90 -8.63 -26.42
N ASP A 21 46.02 -9.95 -26.43
CA ASP A 21 47.22 -10.66 -26.91
C ASP A 21 47.45 -10.42 -28.40
N LEU A 22 46.38 -10.52 -29.21
CA LEU A 22 46.39 -10.17 -30.63
C LEU A 22 46.79 -8.72 -30.86
N ALA A 23 46.36 -7.79 -29.99
CA ALA A 23 46.78 -6.40 -30.05
C ALA A 23 48.29 -6.24 -29.87
N GLY A 24 48.86 -6.98 -28.91
CA GLY A 24 50.31 -7.05 -28.69
C GLY A 24 51.06 -7.62 -29.89
N VAL A 25 50.63 -8.77 -30.41
CA VAL A 25 51.25 -9.44 -31.58
C VAL A 25 51.16 -8.57 -32.83
N SER A 26 50.02 -7.92 -33.05
CA SER A 26 49.76 -7.05 -34.19
C SER A 26 50.37 -5.64 -34.03
N ARG A 27 51.06 -5.39 -32.91
CA ARG A 27 51.73 -4.12 -32.58
C ARG A 27 50.77 -2.92 -32.51
N PHE A 28 49.49 -3.15 -32.22
CA PHE A 28 48.55 -2.07 -31.92
C PHE A 28 48.94 -1.44 -30.59
N GLN A 29 49.38 -0.18 -30.64
CA GLN A 29 49.85 0.54 -29.46
C GLN A 29 48.68 0.88 -28.54
N TYR A 30 48.80 0.57 -27.25
CA TYR A 30 47.92 1.08 -26.21
C TYR A 30 48.77 1.53 -24.99
N PRO A 31 48.26 2.43 -24.14
CA PRO A 31 49.01 3.00 -23.02
C PRO A 31 49.74 1.97 -22.15
N PRO A 32 51.04 2.15 -21.87
CA PRO A 32 51.85 1.18 -21.11
C PRO A 32 51.48 1.12 -19.61
N THR A 33 50.67 2.06 -19.14
CA THR A 33 50.12 2.10 -17.79
C THR A 33 48.94 1.14 -17.59
N THR A 34 48.51 0.45 -18.64
CA THR A 34 47.46 -0.59 -18.58
C THR A 34 48.04 -1.95 -18.20
N ARG A 35 47.57 -2.50 -17.08
CA ARG A 35 47.93 -3.83 -16.58
C ARG A 35 46.81 -4.82 -16.86
N VAL A 36 47.09 -5.81 -17.70
CA VAL A 36 46.14 -6.87 -18.05
C VAL A 36 46.18 -7.98 -17.00
N ILE A 37 45.02 -8.34 -16.45
CA ILE A 37 44.78 -9.47 -15.56
C ILE A 37 43.85 -10.45 -16.28
N ARG A 38 44.34 -11.67 -16.51
CA ARG A 38 43.56 -12.74 -17.14
C ARG A 38 42.68 -13.43 -16.11
N VAL A 39 41.38 -13.59 -16.43
CA VAL A 39 40.44 -14.42 -15.66
C VAL A 39 39.78 -15.43 -16.58
N MET A 40 39.43 -16.62 -16.06
CA MET A 40 38.79 -17.66 -16.89
C MET A 40 37.47 -17.20 -17.53
N CYS A 41 36.71 -16.35 -16.85
CA CYS A 41 35.48 -15.77 -17.36
C CYS A 41 35.27 -14.40 -16.71
N SER A 42 34.68 -13.45 -17.45
CA SER A 42 34.25 -12.15 -16.92
C SER A 42 33.23 -12.30 -15.79
N THR A 43 32.47 -13.41 -15.72
CA THR A 43 31.54 -13.70 -14.62
C THR A 43 32.24 -13.86 -13.28
N ARG A 44 33.53 -14.22 -13.27
CA ARG A 44 34.30 -14.35 -12.02
C ARG A 44 34.79 -13.01 -11.47
N VAL A 45 34.56 -11.92 -12.19
CA VAL A 45 34.91 -10.57 -11.74
C VAL A 45 33.84 -10.10 -10.75
N GLU A 46 34.08 -10.39 -9.47
CA GLU A 46 33.25 -9.89 -8.38
C GLU A 46 33.47 -8.39 -8.16
N PRO A 47 32.48 -7.66 -7.61
CA PRO A 47 32.66 -6.25 -7.25
C PRO A 47 33.90 -5.99 -6.38
N SER A 48 34.27 -6.96 -5.53
CA SER A 48 35.47 -6.92 -4.70
C SER A 48 36.77 -6.76 -5.51
N PHE A 49 36.86 -7.30 -6.73
CA PHE A 49 38.06 -7.21 -7.58
C PHE A 49 38.24 -5.80 -8.12
N VAL A 50 37.13 -5.17 -8.51
CA VAL A 50 37.10 -3.77 -8.96
C VAL A 50 37.50 -2.85 -7.82
N LEU A 51 36.84 -2.99 -6.67
CA LEU A 51 37.11 -2.16 -5.48
C LEU A 51 38.55 -2.33 -4.99
N LYS A 52 39.08 -3.56 -5.03
CA LYS A 52 40.49 -3.85 -4.69
C LYS A 52 41.47 -3.20 -5.66
N SER A 53 41.13 -3.06 -6.93
CA SER A 53 41.97 -2.38 -7.92
C SER A 53 42.12 -0.90 -7.57
N PHE A 54 41.01 -0.23 -7.24
CA PHE A 54 41.07 1.15 -6.74
C PHE A 54 41.83 1.26 -5.41
N LEU A 55 41.61 0.36 -4.45
CA LEU A 55 42.37 0.35 -3.18
C LEU A 55 43.90 0.22 -3.38
N ASN A 56 44.34 -0.36 -4.50
CA ASN A 56 45.76 -0.50 -4.86
C ASN A 56 46.27 0.60 -5.81
N GLY A 57 45.51 1.67 -6.01
CA GLY A 57 45.97 2.86 -6.75
C GLY A 57 45.66 2.85 -8.25
N ALA A 58 44.68 2.09 -8.72
CA ALA A 58 44.20 2.18 -10.10
C ALA A 58 43.41 3.48 -10.31
N ASP A 59 43.63 4.18 -11.42
CA ASP A 59 42.85 5.35 -11.84
C ASP A 59 41.58 4.96 -12.62
N GLY A 60 41.59 3.77 -13.23
CA GLY A 60 40.44 3.15 -13.88
C GLY A 60 40.55 1.62 -13.95
N VAL A 61 39.39 0.97 -14.06
CA VAL A 61 39.26 -0.48 -14.19
C VAL A 61 38.48 -0.78 -15.46
N LEU A 62 39.06 -1.60 -16.34
CA LEU A 62 38.42 -2.11 -17.54
C LEU A 62 38.09 -3.59 -17.33
N VAL A 63 36.84 -3.98 -17.52
CA VAL A 63 36.41 -5.38 -17.50
C VAL A 63 36.04 -5.78 -18.92
N GLY A 64 36.74 -6.77 -19.47
CA GLY A 64 36.51 -7.26 -20.82
C GLY A 64 35.82 -8.63 -20.82
N GLY A 65 34.69 -8.76 -21.51
CA GLY A 65 33.99 -10.04 -21.69
C GLY A 65 33.84 -10.48 -23.15
N CYS A 66 33.21 -11.63 -23.35
CA CYS A 66 32.79 -12.10 -24.68
C CYS A 66 31.56 -11.32 -25.18
N HIS A 67 31.38 -11.20 -26.50
CA HIS A 67 30.16 -10.65 -27.10
C HIS A 67 28.90 -11.32 -26.57
N LEU A 68 27.83 -10.53 -26.47
CA LEU A 68 26.50 -11.05 -26.12
C LEU A 68 26.05 -12.01 -27.23
N GLY A 69 25.63 -13.22 -26.86
CA GLY A 69 25.35 -14.32 -27.81
C GLY A 69 26.54 -15.25 -28.07
N ASP A 70 27.78 -14.76 -27.98
CA ASP A 70 29.01 -15.54 -28.26
C ASP A 70 29.76 -15.94 -26.98
N CYS A 71 29.05 -15.99 -25.85
CA CYS A 71 29.65 -16.35 -24.58
C CYS A 71 30.00 -17.84 -24.53
N HIS A 72 31.25 -18.16 -24.18
CA HIS A 72 31.69 -19.54 -24.01
C HIS A 72 30.85 -20.32 -22.97
N TYR A 73 30.34 -19.62 -21.95
CA TYR A 73 29.47 -20.19 -20.91
C TYR A 73 28.00 -19.85 -21.14
N VAL A 74 27.60 -19.62 -22.40
CA VAL A 74 26.23 -19.30 -22.86
C VAL A 74 25.69 -17.98 -22.33
N THR A 75 25.49 -17.88 -21.01
CA THR A 75 24.92 -16.70 -20.35
C THR A 75 25.88 -16.01 -19.37
N GLY A 76 27.11 -16.49 -19.24
CA GLY A 76 28.10 -15.97 -18.28
C GLY A 76 28.28 -14.44 -18.32
N ASN A 77 28.35 -13.83 -19.51
CA ASN A 77 28.51 -12.39 -19.67
C ASN A 77 27.29 -11.58 -19.21
N TYR A 78 26.07 -12.11 -19.26
CA TYR A 78 24.89 -11.42 -18.69
C TYR A 78 25.01 -11.26 -17.17
N TYR A 79 25.55 -12.26 -16.46
CA TYR A 79 25.83 -12.13 -15.03
C TYR A 79 26.96 -11.11 -14.74
N THR A 80 27.88 -10.89 -15.68
CA THR A 80 28.89 -9.83 -15.54
C THR A 80 28.24 -8.45 -15.49
N ILE A 81 27.18 -8.21 -16.28
CA ILE A 81 26.49 -6.91 -16.30
C ILE A 81 26.00 -6.54 -14.89
N GLY A 82 25.28 -7.46 -14.23
CA GLY A 82 24.81 -7.25 -12.86
C GLY A 82 25.95 -6.96 -11.87
N LYS A 83 27.05 -7.73 -11.93
CA LYS A 83 28.22 -7.52 -11.06
C LYS A 83 28.88 -6.17 -11.28
N ILE A 84 29.02 -5.73 -12.53
CA ILE A 84 29.63 -4.43 -12.83
C ILE A 84 28.70 -3.28 -12.47
N ASN A 85 27.39 -3.42 -12.64
CA ASN A 85 26.43 -2.41 -12.20
C ASN A 85 26.49 -2.22 -10.68
N ILE A 86 26.52 -3.30 -9.90
CA ILE A 86 26.73 -3.22 -8.44
C ILE A 86 28.10 -2.60 -8.12
N ALA A 87 29.17 -2.99 -8.80
CA ALA A 87 30.48 -2.39 -8.59
C ALA A 87 30.50 -0.88 -8.89
N ARG A 88 29.78 -0.41 -9.93
CA ARG A 88 29.60 1.01 -10.27
C ARG A 88 28.93 1.77 -9.13
N LYS A 89 27.83 1.25 -8.59
CA LYS A 89 27.12 1.83 -7.44
C LYS A 89 28.05 1.98 -6.23
N MET A 90 28.83 0.94 -5.93
CA MET A 90 29.76 0.93 -4.79
C MET A 90 30.91 1.93 -4.96
N ILE A 91 31.50 2.06 -6.15
CA ILE A 91 32.56 3.07 -6.37
C ILE A 91 32.01 4.49 -6.36
N LYS A 92 30.78 4.70 -6.89
CA LYS A 92 30.08 5.99 -6.82
C LYS A 92 29.88 6.41 -5.37
N TYR A 93 29.42 5.49 -4.52
CA TYR A 93 29.28 5.71 -3.08
C TYR A 93 30.63 6.02 -2.41
N ALA A 94 31.70 5.36 -2.83
CA ALA A 94 33.06 5.66 -2.37
C ALA A 94 33.63 7.01 -2.87
N GLY A 95 32.84 7.82 -3.58
CA GLY A 95 33.24 9.11 -4.13
C GLY A 95 34.17 8.99 -5.36
N ILE A 96 34.14 7.85 -6.05
CA ILE A 96 34.87 7.62 -7.29
C ILE A 96 33.87 7.77 -8.45
N ASN A 97 34.24 8.57 -9.46
CA ASN A 97 33.39 8.76 -10.64
C ASN A 97 33.17 7.40 -11.35
N GLU A 98 31.91 7.05 -11.62
CA GLU A 98 31.51 5.77 -12.21
C GLU A 98 32.10 5.51 -13.60
N LYS A 99 32.42 6.58 -14.35
CA LYS A 99 33.11 6.49 -15.65
C LYS A 99 34.50 5.84 -15.52
N ARG A 100 35.07 5.74 -14.31
CA ARG A 100 36.34 5.03 -14.05
C ARG A 100 36.21 3.50 -14.06
N LEU A 101 35.01 2.95 -14.26
CA LEU A 101 34.77 1.52 -14.45
C LEU A 101 34.10 1.26 -15.80
N ARG A 102 34.86 0.66 -16.71
CA ARG A 102 34.42 0.33 -18.08
C ARG A 102 34.15 -1.16 -18.21
N LEU A 103 33.03 -1.54 -18.83
CA LEU A 103 32.71 -2.90 -19.23
C LEU A 103 32.64 -2.94 -20.75
N GLU A 104 33.39 -3.83 -21.38
CA GLU A 104 33.51 -3.90 -22.83
C GLU A 104 33.44 -5.34 -23.34
N TRP A 105 32.86 -5.50 -24.53
CA TRP A 105 32.72 -6.81 -25.19
C TRP A 105 33.68 -6.89 -26.38
N ILE A 106 34.66 -7.79 -26.26
CA ILE A 106 35.80 -7.88 -27.19
C ILE A 106 35.99 -9.35 -27.55
N SER A 107 35.92 -9.64 -28.86
CA SER A 107 36.22 -10.94 -29.46
C SER A 107 37.71 -11.24 -29.46
N ALA A 108 38.07 -12.52 -29.59
CA ALA A 108 39.46 -12.95 -29.77
C ALA A 108 40.12 -12.36 -31.04
N SER A 109 39.33 -12.00 -32.06
CA SER A 109 39.82 -11.42 -33.32
C SER A 109 39.89 -9.89 -33.30
N GLU A 110 39.45 -9.23 -32.23
CA GLU A 110 39.27 -7.78 -32.17
C GLU A 110 40.45 -7.06 -31.47
N GLY A 111 41.69 -7.32 -31.92
CA GLY A 111 42.89 -6.73 -31.31
C GLY A 111 42.98 -5.20 -31.49
N GLU A 112 42.59 -4.69 -32.65
CA GLU A 112 42.56 -3.24 -32.92
C GLU A 112 41.56 -2.53 -32.00
N LYS A 113 40.36 -3.10 -31.86
CA LYS A 113 39.31 -2.60 -30.97
C LYS A 113 39.76 -2.56 -29.52
N PHE A 114 40.46 -3.60 -29.04
CA PHE A 114 41.02 -3.57 -27.67
C PHE A 114 41.94 -2.36 -27.48
N ALA A 115 42.87 -2.13 -28.41
CA ALA A 115 43.78 -1.00 -28.32
C ALA A 115 43.05 0.35 -28.38
N GLN A 116 42.03 0.46 -29.23
CA GLN A 116 41.16 1.64 -29.32
C GLN A 116 40.41 1.91 -28.01
N VAL A 117 39.72 0.90 -27.46
CA VAL A 117 39.00 0.98 -26.18
C VAL A 117 39.90 1.48 -25.05
N VAL A 118 41.13 0.97 -24.96
CA VAL A 118 42.07 1.38 -23.91
C VAL A 118 42.53 2.83 -24.11
N LYS A 119 42.72 3.29 -25.36
CA LYS A 119 43.05 4.69 -25.65
C LYS A 119 41.91 5.63 -25.27
N GLU A 120 40.71 5.36 -25.74
CA GLU A 120 39.50 6.13 -25.42
C GLU A 120 39.29 6.19 -23.90
N PHE A 121 39.43 5.05 -23.22
CA PHE A 121 39.31 5.02 -21.77
C PHE A 121 40.40 5.84 -21.07
N THR A 122 41.61 5.87 -21.62
CA THR A 122 42.70 6.69 -21.08
C THR A 122 42.42 8.18 -21.24
N GLU A 123 41.84 8.59 -22.36
CA GLU A 123 41.44 9.98 -22.61
C GLU A 123 40.33 10.41 -21.67
N GLU A 124 39.28 9.60 -21.50
CA GLU A 124 38.21 9.84 -20.53
C GLU A 124 38.78 9.98 -19.09
N LEU A 125 39.73 9.14 -18.71
CA LEU A 125 40.37 9.23 -17.39
C LEU A 125 41.23 10.49 -17.24
N ARG A 126 41.88 10.96 -18.32
CA ARG A 126 42.65 12.22 -18.30
C ARG A 126 41.73 13.41 -18.07
N GLU A 127 40.57 13.45 -18.71
CA GLU A 127 39.55 14.49 -18.48
C GLU A 127 39.07 14.51 -17.02
N LEU A 128 38.91 13.33 -16.42
CA LEU A 128 38.52 13.20 -15.00
C LEU A 128 39.65 13.53 -14.02
N GLY A 129 40.90 13.64 -14.48
CA GLY A 129 42.09 13.88 -13.67
C GLY A 129 42.51 12.71 -12.77
N PRO A 130 43.55 12.86 -11.93
CA PRO A 130 43.98 11.84 -10.98
C PRO A 130 43.00 11.65 -9.82
N ILE A 131 42.86 10.42 -9.32
CA ILE A 131 42.23 10.20 -8.02
C ILE A 131 43.19 10.74 -6.94
N LYS A 132 42.70 11.61 -6.06
CA LYS A 132 43.52 12.17 -4.97
C LYS A 132 43.99 11.05 -4.01
N ASN A 133 45.22 11.12 -3.52
CA ASN A 133 45.84 10.06 -2.72
C ASN A 133 45.10 9.70 -1.42
N ASP A 134 44.40 10.66 -0.84
CA ASP A 134 43.50 10.49 0.31
C ASP A 134 42.26 9.63 -0.01
N ARG A 135 41.84 9.57 -1.28
CA ARG A 135 40.71 8.74 -1.74
C ARG A 135 41.04 7.25 -1.86
N TYR A 136 42.27 6.88 -2.20
CA TYR A 136 42.68 5.46 -2.26
C TYR A 136 42.63 4.75 -0.89
N ASN A 137 42.73 5.52 0.19
CA ASN A 137 42.67 5.02 1.56
C ASN A 137 41.40 5.44 2.30
N ASN A 138 40.43 6.02 1.59
CA ASN A 138 39.17 6.48 2.18
C ASN A 138 38.40 5.31 2.79
N ILE A 139 37.80 5.56 3.95
CA ILE A 139 36.98 4.60 4.67
C ILE A 139 35.80 4.09 3.86
N ALA A 140 35.18 4.93 3.02
CA ALA A 140 34.07 4.54 2.16
C ALA A 140 34.47 3.47 1.13
N LEU A 141 35.68 3.57 0.56
CA LEU A 141 36.19 2.57 -0.39
C LEU A 141 36.54 1.25 0.30
N LYS A 142 37.11 1.31 1.52
CA LYS A 142 37.38 0.13 2.35
C LYS A 142 36.10 -0.56 2.80
N ALA A 143 35.10 0.22 3.22
CA ALA A 143 33.79 -0.26 3.58
C ALA A 143 33.08 -0.88 2.38
N SER A 144 33.14 -0.24 1.20
CA SER A 144 32.64 -0.81 -0.05
C SER A 144 33.31 -2.15 -0.34
N PHE A 145 34.63 -2.25 -0.21
CA PHE A 145 35.33 -3.52 -0.38
C PHE A 145 34.84 -4.59 0.60
N ASN A 146 34.68 -4.29 1.90
CA ASN A 146 34.13 -5.24 2.86
C ASN A 146 32.68 -5.63 2.56
N ALA A 147 31.84 -4.64 2.25
CA ALA A 147 30.43 -4.83 1.90
C ALA A 147 30.26 -5.74 0.68
N SER A 148 31.22 -5.72 -0.25
CA SER A 148 31.16 -6.56 -1.46
C SER A 148 31.19 -8.07 -1.18
N PHE A 149 31.60 -8.48 0.02
CA PHE A 149 31.57 -9.88 0.45
C PHE A 149 30.24 -10.28 1.11
N LYS A 150 29.36 -9.31 1.41
CA LYS A 150 28.12 -9.55 2.14
C LYS A 150 27.13 -10.33 1.27
N PRO A 151 26.35 -11.26 1.86
CA PRO A 151 25.37 -12.06 1.12
C PRO A 151 24.42 -11.22 0.27
N ARG A 152 23.87 -10.13 0.83
CA ARG A 152 22.95 -9.22 0.11
C ARG A 152 23.57 -8.64 -1.15
N ILE A 153 24.80 -8.13 -1.08
CA ILE A 153 25.50 -7.56 -2.25
C ILE A 153 25.79 -8.62 -3.30
N ARG A 154 26.25 -9.80 -2.87
CA ARG A 154 26.52 -10.92 -3.79
C ARG A 154 25.25 -11.39 -4.50
N ILE A 155 24.12 -11.41 -3.81
CA ILE A 155 22.82 -11.78 -4.38
C ILE A 155 22.37 -10.75 -5.40
N LEU A 156 22.39 -9.45 -5.08
CA LEU A 156 22.07 -8.40 -6.05
C LEU A 156 22.95 -8.50 -7.30
N ALA A 157 24.25 -8.74 -7.11
CA ALA A 157 25.22 -8.81 -8.20
C ALA A 157 25.04 -10.05 -9.10
N SER A 158 24.53 -11.16 -8.56
CA SER A 158 24.45 -12.45 -9.29
C SER A 158 23.02 -12.86 -9.68
N LYS A 159 22.00 -12.29 -9.06
CA LYS A 159 20.59 -12.68 -9.24
C LYS A 159 19.75 -11.61 -9.92
N HIS A 160 20.34 -10.51 -10.42
CA HIS A 160 19.62 -9.48 -11.18
C HIS A 160 18.72 -10.09 -12.26
N ARG A 161 19.30 -10.87 -13.18
CA ARG A 161 18.58 -11.54 -14.28
C ARG A 161 17.50 -12.50 -13.76
N MET A 162 17.82 -13.27 -12.72
CA MET A 162 16.85 -14.16 -12.09
C MET A 162 15.63 -13.38 -11.57
N LEU A 163 15.84 -12.22 -10.96
CA LEU A 163 14.76 -11.44 -10.33
C LEU A 163 13.99 -10.56 -11.32
N THR A 164 14.59 -10.18 -12.45
CA THR A 164 14.00 -9.21 -13.40
C THR A 164 13.53 -9.84 -14.71
N GLU A 165 14.09 -10.97 -15.12
CA GLU A 165 13.84 -11.59 -16.43
C GLU A 165 13.42 -13.06 -16.36
N GLU A 166 13.97 -13.86 -15.44
CA GLU A 166 13.69 -15.32 -15.38
C GLU A 166 12.63 -15.69 -14.34
N GLY A 167 12.43 -14.85 -13.33
CA GLY A 167 11.54 -15.08 -12.21
C GLY A 167 12.22 -15.90 -11.11
N ASN A 168 11.74 -15.75 -9.89
CA ASN A 168 12.16 -16.64 -8.80
C ASN A 168 11.55 -18.05 -8.97
N LYS A 169 11.91 -19.02 -8.11
CA LYS A 169 11.37 -20.39 -8.20
C LYS A 169 9.84 -20.50 -8.03
N TYR A 170 9.19 -19.40 -7.70
CA TYR A 170 7.74 -19.25 -7.49
C TYR A 170 7.09 -18.35 -8.55
N GLY A 171 7.82 -17.93 -9.59
CA GLY A 171 7.29 -17.14 -10.69
C GLY A 171 7.12 -15.64 -10.40
N GLU A 172 7.67 -15.10 -9.31
CA GLU A 172 7.62 -13.66 -9.04
C GLU A 172 8.79 -12.94 -9.75
N PHE A 173 8.49 -11.80 -10.38
CA PHE A 173 9.43 -10.93 -11.09
C PHE A 173 9.42 -9.52 -10.50
N TYR A 174 10.52 -8.79 -10.69
CA TYR A 174 10.66 -7.38 -10.36
C TYR A 174 10.79 -6.60 -11.66
N THR A 175 10.14 -5.45 -11.70
CA THR A 175 10.56 -4.43 -12.66
C THR A 175 12.01 -4.00 -12.35
N ASN A 176 12.74 -3.55 -13.36
CA ASN A 176 14.09 -3.02 -13.19
C ASN A 176 14.10 -1.81 -12.23
N PHE A 177 13.09 -0.95 -12.25
CA PHE A 177 12.96 0.21 -11.37
C PHE A 177 12.84 -0.23 -9.91
N GLU A 178 11.98 -1.20 -9.61
CA GLU A 178 11.90 -1.75 -8.26
C GLU A 178 13.23 -2.35 -7.83
N PHE A 179 13.83 -3.17 -8.69
CA PHE A 179 15.11 -3.81 -8.39
C PHE A 179 16.22 -2.78 -8.15
N GLU A 180 16.34 -1.77 -9.00
CA GLU A 180 17.36 -0.73 -8.91
C GLU A 180 17.21 0.11 -7.64
N ARG A 181 15.99 0.58 -7.34
CA ARG A 181 15.69 1.34 -6.11
C ARG A 181 16.06 0.55 -4.86
N ILE A 182 15.62 -0.72 -4.80
CA ILE A 182 15.92 -1.62 -3.67
C ILE A 182 17.43 -1.91 -3.60
N SER A 183 18.07 -2.14 -4.74
CA SER A 183 19.50 -2.37 -4.83
C SER A 183 20.29 -1.17 -4.31
N ASP A 184 19.86 0.05 -4.59
CA ASP A 184 20.53 1.27 -4.13
C ASP A 184 20.44 1.41 -2.61
N GLU A 185 19.24 1.19 -2.04
CA GLU A 185 19.03 1.20 -0.59
C GLU A 185 19.90 0.15 0.11
N ILE A 186 19.99 -1.07 -0.44
CA ILE A 186 20.84 -2.13 0.12
C ILE A 186 22.32 -1.76 0.06
N VAL A 187 22.79 -1.26 -1.09
CA VAL A 187 24.20 -0.86 -1.25
C VAL A 187 24.54 0.26 -0.28
N TYR A 188 23.66 1.27 -0.17
CA TYR A 188 23.79 2.36 0.79
C TYR A 188 23.94 1.84 2.22
N ASP A 189 23.01 0.96 2.63
CA ASP A 189 23.01 0.38 3.97
C ASP A 189 24.25 -0.46 4.28
N GLU A 190 24.61 -1.41 3.41
CA GLU A 190 25.74 -2.31 3.65
C GLU A 190 27.06 -1.56 3.73
N ILE A 191 27.25 -0.53 2.90
CA ILE A 191 28.46 0.29 2.95
C ILE A 191 28.49 1.13 4.22
N ASN A 192 27.39 1.78 4.60
CA ASN A 192 27.33 2.58 5.82
C ASN A 192 27.55 1.75 7.08
N GLU A 193 26.95 0.56 7.14
CA GLU A 193 27.18 -0.37 8.22
C GLU A 193 28.67 -0.76 8.33
N GLU A 194 29.32 -1.09 7.20
CA GLU A 194 30.74 -1.41 7.17
C GLU A 194 31.65 -0.20 7.48
N MET A 195 31.26 1.02 7.09
CA MET A 195 31.99 2.23 7.46
C MET A 195 32.00 2.40 8.97
N ILE A 196 30.84 2.26 9.63
CA ILE A 196 30.73 2.37 11.08
C ILE A 196 31.51 1.24 11.75
N ARG A 197 31.41 -0.01 11.29
CA ARG A 197 32.24 -1.12 11.81
C ARG A 197 33.73 -0.79 11.71
N LEU A 198 34.22 -0.33 10.56
CA LEU A 198 35.63 0.04 10.35
C LEU A 198 36.09 1.20 11.25
N LEU A 199 35.19 2.12 11.61
CA LEU A 199 35.47 3.18 12.59
C LEU A 199 35.65 2.59 14.00
N LEU A 200 34.67 1.81 14.45
CA LEU A 200 34.61 1.26 15.80
C LEU A 200 35.65 0.15 16.07
N HIS A 201 36.09 -0.55 15.03
CA HIS A 201 37.22 -1.50 15.12
C HIS A 201 38.56 -0.80 15.35
N LYS A 202 38.72 0.45 14.92
CA LYS A 202 39.99 1.19 15.06
C LYS A 202 40.12 1.82 16.44
N LYS A 203 39.05 2.46 16.91
CA LYS A 203 39.02 3.18 18.18
C LYS A 203 37.59 3.37 18.66
N GLU A 204 37.47 3.66 19.95
CA GLU A 204 36.26 4.20 20.55
C GLU A 204 35.94 5.57 19.93
N MET A 205 34.68 5.83 19.57
CA MET A 205 34.26 7.06 18.86
C MET A 205 32.91 7.57 19.33
N THR A 206 32.72 8.89 19.34
CA THR A 206 31.42 9.50 19.66
C THR A 206 30.45 9.45 18.47
N LEU A 207 29.15 9.63 18.73
CA LEU A 207 28.14 9.74 17.67
C LEU A 207 28.48 10.86 16.66
N GLU A 208 29.01 11.98 17.14
CA GLU A 208 29.41 13.11 16.31
C GLU A 208 30.64 12.80 15.44
N GLU A 209 31.64 12.12 16.00
CA GLU A 209 32.80 11.67 15.21
C GLU A 209 32.39 10.66 14.13
N ILE A 210 31.45 9.75 14.44
CA ILE A 210 30.92 8.76 13.50
C ILE A 210 30.15 9.47 12.39
N SER A 211 29.22 10.37 12.74
CA SER A 211 28.45 11.20 11.80
C SER A 211 29.38 11.98 10.86
N ASN A 212 30.36 12.71 11.39
CA ASN A 212 31.30 13.50 10.59
C ASN A 212 32.17 12.65 9.64
N LYS A 213 32.58 11.45 10.07
CA LYS A 213 33.45 10.57 9.25
C LYS A 213 32.68 9.73 8.24
N THR A 214 31.40 9.46 8.50
CA THR A 214 30.53 8.72 7.58
C THR A 214 29.78 9.64 6.62
N GLY A 215 29.57 10.90 6.99
CA GLY A 215 28.66 11.83 6.29
C GLY A 215 27.19 11.61 6.64
N LEU A 216 26.87 10.69 7.55
CA LEU A 216 25.50 10.42 7.99
C LEU A 216 25.01 11.51 8.94
N LYS A 217 23.72 11.85 8.88
CA LYS A 217 23.08 12.65 9.94
C LYS A 217 23.16 11.89 11.28
N LYS A 218 23.27 12.62 12.41
CA LYS A 218 23.43 12.02 13.76
C LYS A 218 22.33 11.02 14.09
N ASN A 219 21.08 11.35 13.77
CA ASN A 219 19.95 10.45 13.94
C ASN A 219 20.09 9.16 13.12
N ILE A 220 20.56 9.22 11.87
CA ILE A 220 20.76 8.04 11.02
C ILE A 220 21.90 7.16 11.56
N ALA A 221 23.03 7.77 11.93
CA ALA A 221 24.16 7.04 12.50
C ALA A 221 23.78 6.32 13.81
N LEU A 222 22.96 6.97 14.64
CA LEU A 222 22.43 6.40 15.87
C LEU A 222 21.62 5.13 15.59
N LEU A 223 20.80 5.09 14.53
CA LEU A 223 20.00 3.91 14.20
C LEU A 223 20.86 2.70 13.84
N TYR A 224 21.90 2.89 13.03
CA TYR A 224 22.83 1.80 12.72
C TYR A 224 23.51 1.30 14.00
N LEU A 225 23.93 2.21 14.88
CA LEU A 225 24.50 1.86 16.17
C LEU A 225 23.50 1.12 17.08
N MET A 226 22.24 1.57 17.12
CA MET A 226 21.17 0.90 17.87
C MET A 226 20.93 -0.52 17.36
N ASN A 227 20.98 -0.71 16.03
CA ASN A 227 20.90 -2.04 15.42
C ASN A 227 22.12 -2.90 15.80
N PHE A 228 23.34 -2.34 15.79
CA PHE A 228 24.54 -3.07 16.21
C PHE A 228 24.55 -3.42 17.69
N ILE A 229 24.04 -2.53 18.56
CA ILE A 229 23.88 -2.79 19.99
C ILE A 229 22.84 -3.90 20.22
N LYS A 230 21.70 -3.85 19.50
CA LYS A 230 20.68 -4.91 19.52
C LYS A 230 21.28 -6.27 19.14
N ASN A 231 22.21 -6.28 18.20
CA ASN A 231 22.89 -7.49 17.74
C ASN A 231 24.14 -7.85 18.59
N GLY A 232 24.46 -7.10 19.65
CA GLY A 232 25.62 -7.36 20.51
C GLY A 232 26.98 -7.11 19.87
N GLU A 233 27.03 -6.42 18.74
CA GLU A 233 28.24 -6.17 17.96
C GLU A 233 28.99 -4.90 18.42
N VAL A 234 28.27 -4.00 19.07
CA VAL A 234 28.76 -2.71 19.56
C VAL A 234 28.30 -2.53 21.00
N SER A 235 29.23 -2.09 21.82
CA SER A 235 28.99 -1.62 23.18
C SER A 235 29.30 -0.12 23.23
N PHE A 236 28.85 0.57 24.28
CA PHE A 236 29.09 2.00 24.44
C PHE A 236 29.43 2.34 25.90
N LYS A 237 30.00 3.54 26.10
CA LYS A 237 30.25 4.16 27.40
C LYS A 237 29.73 5.58 27.38
N GLU A 238 29.20 6.02 28.51
CA GLU A 238 28.82 7.40 28.74
C GLU A 238 29.89 8.09 29.59
N LYS A 239 30.27 9.31 29.20
CA LYS A 239 31.11 10.21 30.00
C LYS A 239 30.65 11.64 29.77
N ASP A 240 30.26 12.35 30.83
CA ASP A 240 29.82 13.75 30.78
C ASP A 240 28.69 14.01 29.75
N GLY A 241 27.75 13.08 29.59
CA GLY A 241 26.65 13.18 28.62
C GLY A 241 27.05 12.93 27.16
N ILE A 242 28.28 12.50 26.91
CA ILE A 242 28.78 12.10 25.60
C ILE A 242 28.86 10.57 25.53
N TYR A 243 28.13 10.01 24.57
CA TYR A 243 28.15 8.58 24.27
C TYR A 243 29.27 8.26 23.29
N SER A 244 30.07 7.27 23.67
CA SER A 244 31.18 6.74 22.90
C SER A 244 30.96 5.25 22.65
N PHE A 245 31.16 4.82 21.42
CA PHE A 245 30.85 3.48 20.93
C PHE A 245 32.13 2.74 20.61
N TYR A 246 32.13 1.42 20.80
CA TYR A 246 33.26 0.55 20.48
C TYR A 246 32.77 -0.84 20.09
N HIS A 247 33.54 -1.52 19.25
CA HIS A 247 33.19 -2.88 18.82
C HIS A 247 33.39 -3.90 19.95
N ASP A 248 32.37 -4.74 20.20
CA ASP A 248 32.42 -5.84 21.17
C ASP A 248 32.58 -7.17 20.41
N LYS A 249 33.53 -8.02 20.82
CA LYS A 249 33.90 -9.27 20.11
C LYS A 249 32.99 -10.47 20.47
N LYS A 250 31.84 -10.25 21.09
CA LYS A 250 30.99 -11.36 21.55
C LYS A 250 30.29 -12.04 20.38
N GLU A 251 30.62 -13.31 20.14
CA GLU A 251 29.83 -14.17 19.26
C GLU A 251 28.43 -14.38 19.85
N VAL A 252 27.40 -13.98 19.11
CA VAL A 252 26.01 -14.24 19.48
C VAL A 252 25.71 -15.71 19.23
N LYS A 253 25.55 -16.50 20.31
CA LYS A 253 25.06 -17.87 20.18
C LYS A 253 23.63 -17.85 19.66
N ILE A 254 23.36 -18.61 18.60
CA ILE A 254 22.02 -18.84 18.09
C ILE A 254 21.31 -19.80 19.07
N PRO A 255 20.24 -19.37 19.76
CA PRO A 255 19.50 -20.26 20.65
C PRO A 255 18.72 -21.31 19.85
N GLU A 256 18.52 -22.47 20.47
CA GLU A 256 17.70 -23.56 19.89
C GLU A 256 16.25 -23.10 19.69
N PRO A 257 15.57 -23.56 18.62
CA PRO A 257 14.20 -23.17 18.34
C PRO A 257 13.24 -23.68 19.42
N ILE A 258 12.37 -22.80 19.90
CA ILE A 258 11.24 -23.15 20.77
C ILE A 258 9.99 -23.03 19.91
N ILE A 259 9.38 -24.17 19.57
CA ILE A 259 8.23 -24.22 18.65
C ILE A 259 7.02 -24.70 19.44
N ILE A 260 5.88 -24.02 19.24
CA ILE A 260 4.60 -24.44 19.81
C ILE A 260 3.91 -25.35 18.80
N GLU A 261 3.35 -26.45 19.27
CA GLU A 261 2.55 -27.34 18.43
C GLU A 261 1.36 -26.59 17.82
N ASP A 262 1.10 -26.85 16.54
CA ASP A 262 -0.14 -26.43 15.91
C ASP A 262 -1.34 -27.10 16.60
N PHE A 263 -2.46 -26.40 16.63
CA PHE A 263 -3.69 -26.83 17.27
C PHE A 263 -4.87 -26.52 16.35
N GLU A 264 -5.90 -27.36 16.39
CA GLU A 264 -7.04 -27.31 15.46
C GLU A 264 -8.34 -26.81 16.13
N GLY A 265 -8.27 -26.34 17.39
CA GLY A 265 -9.40 -25.87 18.17
C GLY A 265 -9.47 -26.51 19.56
N GLY A 266 -10.56 -26.28 20.29
CA GLY A 266 -10.77 -26.88 21.62
C GLY A 266 -11.82 -26.17 22.47
N GLU A 267 -11.92 -26.57 23.75
CA GLU A 267 -12.80 -25.94 24.74
C GLU A 267 -12.00 -25.48 25.96
N GLY A 268 -12.06 -24.21 26.34
CA GLY A 268 -11.27 -23.70 27.47
C GLY A 268 -11.46 -22.21 27.76
N ALA A 269 -10.67 -21.68 28.69
CA ALA A 269 -10.62 -20.26 28.99
C ALA A 269 -9.84 -19.52 27.89
N VAL A 270 -10.40 -18.42 27.35
CA VAL A 270 -9.76 -17.65 26.28
C VAL A 270 -9.35 -16.27 26.76
N ILE A 271 -8.06 -15.97 26.59
CA ILE A 271 -7.46 -14.68 26.89
C ILE A 271 -7.07 -14.01 25.57
N ILE A 272 -7.62 -12.83 25.31
CA ILE A 272 -7.36 -12.04 24.08
C ILE A 272 -6.45 -10.89 24.46
N GLY A 273 -5.20 -10.91 23.98
CA GLY A 273 -4.12 -9.99 24.34
C GLY A 273 -3.26 -10.51 25.50
N ALA A 274 -1.94 -10.41 25.33
CA ALA A 274 -0.96 -10.98 26.25
C ALA A 274 -0.24 -9.91 27.10
N GLY A 275 -1.00 -8.95 27.63
CA GLY A 275 -0.51 -8.00 28.64
C GLY A 275 -0.33 -8.62 30.02
N ALA A 276 0.07 -7.81 30.99
CA ALA A 276 0.32 -8.27 32.35
C ALA A 276 -0.88 -8.98 32.98
N GLU A 277 -2.09 -8.45 32.80
CA GLU A 277 -3.29 -9.06 33.37
C GLU A 277 -3.73 -10.31 32.58
N GLY A 278 -3.65 -10.27 31.24
CA GLY A 278 -3.91 -11.44 30.41
C GLY A 278 -3.01 -12.62 30.78
N ILE A 279 -1.71 -12.38 30.94
CA ILE A 279 -0.73 -13.41 31.35
C ILE A 279 -1.04 -13.96 32.74
N ARG A 280 -1.39 -13.11 33.72
CA ARG A 280 -1.71 -13.59 35.07
C ARG A 280 -2.91 -14.51 35.09
N LYS A 281 -4.00 -14.13 34.45
CA LYS A 281 -5.20 -14.97 34.38
C LYS A 281 -4.93 -16.27 33.65
N ALA A 282 -4.14 -16.22 32.57
CA ALA A 282 -3.74 -17.44 31.87
C ALA A 282 -2.99 -18.41 32.79
N VAL A 283 -2.06 -17.89 33.61
CA VAL A 283 -1.34 -18.70 34.61
C VAL A 283 -2.29 -19.24 35.67
N GLU A 284 -3.17 -18.40 36.22
CA GLU A 284 -4.15 -18.79 37.26
C GLU A 284 -5.05 -19.92 36.78
N PHE A 285 -5.68 -19.78 35.62
CA PHE A 285 -6.55 -20.81 35.05
C PHE A 285 -5.80 -22.11 34.76
N ALA A 286 -4.59 -22.03 34.21
CA ALA A 286 -3.77 -23.22 33.93
C ALA A 286 -3.30 -23.93 35.21
N GLU A 287 -3.09 -23.22 36.32
CA GLU A 287 -2.78 -23.81 37.61
C GLU A 287 -3.98 -24.48 38.28
N ASN A 288 -5.18 -23.92 38.06
CA ASN A 288 -6.44 -24.53 38.46
C ASN A 288 -6.84 -25.75 37.62
N GLY A 289 -6.04 -26.09 36.60
CA GLY A 289 -6.23 -27.27 35.76
C GLY A 289 -7.16 -27.04 34.57
N GLU A 290 -7.48 -25.80 34.24
CA GLU A 290 -8.25 -25.45 33.05
C GLU A 290 -7.37 -25.47 31.79
N GLU A 291 -7.97 -25.78 30.65
CA GLU A 291 -7.33 -25.57 29.35
C GLU A 291 -7.42 -24.08 28.98
N VAL A 292 -6.29 -23.48 28.63
CA VAL A 292 -6.18 -22.03 28.43
C VAL A 292 -5.64 -21.73 27.04
N PHE A 293 -6.33 -20.84 26.33
CA PHE A 293 -5.92 -20.32 25.03
C PHE A 293 -5.60 -18.83 25.14
N VAL A 294 -4.42 -18.43 24.66
CA VAL A 294 -3.98 -17.04 24.67
C VAL A 294 -3.81 -16.58 23.23
N VAL A 295 -4.65 -15.64 22.81
CA VAL A 295 -4.71 -15.10 21.44
C VAL A 295 -3.95 -13.79 21.40
N GLU A 296 -2.92 -13.71 20.57
CA GLU A 296 -2.05 -12.54 20.42
C GLU A 296 -1.83 -12.19 18.94
N ARG A 297 -1.96 -10.90 18.60
CA ARG A 297 -1.80 -10.38 17.24
C ARG A 297 -0.36 -10.37 16.76
N TYR A 298 0.60 -10.32 17.67
CA TYR A 298 2.02 -10.37 17.33
C TYR A 298 2.51 -11.82 17.17
N PRO A 299 3.49 -12.08 16.28
CA PRO A 299 3.98 -13.45 16.04
C PRO A 299 4.65 -14.11 17.24
N SER A 300 5.15 -13.33 18.21
CA SER A 300 5.76 -13.88 19.41
C SER A 300 5.37 -13.14 20.67
N LEU A 301 5.31 -13.85 21.79
CA LEU A 301 5.22 -13.25 23.10
C LEU A 301 6.61 -12.94 23.65
N ASN A 302 6.91 -11.66 23.80
CA ASN A 302 8.14 -11.16 24.41
C ASN A 302 7.87 -9.90 25.24
N LYS A 303 8.85 -9.42 26.00
CA LYS A 303 8.67 -8.26 26.89
C LYS A 303 8.18 -7.00 26.19
N TYR A 304 8.52 -6.82 24.92
CA TYR A 304 8.13 -5.65 24.13
C TYR A 304 6.66 -5.71 23.71
N VAL A 305 6.16 -6.91 23.42
CA VAL A 305 4.73 -7.15 23.17
C VAL A 305 3.92 -6.95 24.46
N VAL A 306 4.36 -7.53 25.58
CA VAL A 306 3.64 -7.42 26.87
C VAL A 306 3.38 -5.97 27.28
N ARG A 307 4.38 -5.08 27.16
CA ARG A 307 4.24 -3.67 27.58
C ARG A 307 3.35 -2.81 26.67
N LYS A 308 2.91 -3.33 25.51
CA LYS A 308 1.97 -2.65 24.62
C LYS A 308 0.52 -2.74 25.08
N HIS A 309 0.23 -3.56 26.09
CA HIS A 309 -1.11 -3.69 26.64
C HIS A 309 -1.36 -2.70 27.77
N LEU A 310 -2.61 -2.24 27.87
CA LEU A 310 -3.04 -1.29 28.88
C LEU A 310 -2.79 -1.82 30.30
N SER A 311 -3.01 -3.12 30.52
CA SER A 311 -2.83 -3.73 31.84
C SER A 311 -1.42 -3.54 32.38
N SER A 312 -0.41 -3.63 31.51
CA SER A 312 1.02 -3.54 31.83
C SER A 312 1.45 -2.17 32.38
N PHE A 313 0.60 -1.14 32.28
CA PHE A 313 0.88 0.18 32.86
C PHE A 313 0.75 0.22 34.38
N ASN A 314 0.02 -0.73 34.97
CA ASN A 314 -0.26 -0.78 36.40
C ASN A 314 0.20 -2.08 37.06
N ASN A 315 0.81 -2.99 36.29
CA ASN A 315 0.91 -4.39 36.66
C ASN A 315 2.12 -5.06 36.01
N ASP A 316 2.85 -5.87 36.76
CA ASP A 316 3.92 -6.72 36.23
C ASP A 316 3.40 -8.12 35.82
N ALA A 317 3.92 -8.68 34.73
CA ALA A 317 3.53 -9.97 34.19
C ALA A 317 4.41 -11.13 34.73
N PRO A 318 3.85 -12.27 35.17
CA PRO A 318 4.62 -13.45 35.60
C PRO A 318 5.14 -14.26 34.39
N LEU A 319 5.92 -13.63 33.51
CA LEU A 319 6.31 -14.18 32.21
C LEU A 319 7.05 -15.51 32.35
N GLU A 320 8.03 -15.64 33.25
CA GLU A 320 8.79 -16.89 33.40
C GLU A 320 7.90 -18.11 33.72
N LYS A 321 6.89 -17.89 34.56
CA LYS A 321 5.92 -18.92 34.95
C LYS A 321 4.99 -19.27 33.80
N PHE A 322 4.55 -18.27 33.05
CA PHE A 322 3.76 -18.45 31.83
C PHE A 322 4.50 -19.29 30.79
N LEU A 323 5.77 -18.96 30.49
CA LEU A 323 6.58 -19.69 29.51
C LEU A 323 6.72 -21.17 29.87
N LYS A 324 7.00 -21.48 31.15
CA LYS A 324 7.06 -22.87 31.67
C LYS A 324 5.74 -23.64 31.49
N LEU A 325 4.59 -22.96 31.53
CA LEU A 325 3.29 -23.59 31.32
C LEU A 325 2.98 -23.81 29.84
N VAL A 326 3.43 -22.90 28.96
CA VAL A 326 3.37 -23.07 27.51
C VAL A 326 4.24 -24.25 27.06
N GLU A 327 5.47 -24.34 27.55
CA GLU A 327 6.40 -25.46 27.25
C GLU A 327 5.84 -26.83 27.69
N LYS A 328 5.05 -26.85 28.78
CA LYS A 328 4.36 -28.05 29.27
C LYS A 328 3.05 -28.35 28.55
N GLY A 329 2.65 -27.52 27.58
CA GLY A 329 1.39 -27.66 26.84
C GLY A 329 0.13 -27.33 27.66
N LYS A 330 0.26 -26.71 28.84
CA LYS A 330 -0.89 -26.32 29.69
C LYS A 330 -1.55 -25.03 29.23
N ILE A 331 -0.80 -24.16 28.56
CA ILE A 331 -1.31 -22.95 27.91
C ILE A 331 -1.02 -23.06 26.42
N ARG A 332 -2.06 -22.93 25.60
CA ARG A 332 -1.98 -22.86 24.14
C ARG A 332 -1.82 -21.41 23.72
N PHE A 333 -0.59 -21.01 23.39
CA PHE A 333 -0.33 -19.66 22.86
C PHE A 333 -0.56 -19.63 21.34
N ILE A 334 -1.38 -18.68 20.92
CA ILE A 334 -1.83 -18.47 19.55
C ILE A 334 -1.31 -17.10 19.10
N GLY A 335 -0.04 -17.06 18.72
CA GLY A 335 0.58 -15.86 18.15
C GLY A 335 0.14 -15.63 16.70
N ASN A 336 0.44 -14.44 16.19
CA ASN A 336 0.11 -14.00 14.84
C ASN A 336 -1.37 -14.20 14.49
N SER A 337 -2.29 -13.84 15.40
CA SER A 337 -3.70 -14.15 15.25
C SER A 337 -4.65 -13.05 15.73
N VAL A 338 -5.86 -13.02 15.16
CA VAL A 338 -6.91 -12.08 15.54
C VAL A 338 -8.25 -12.79 15.69
N VAL A 339 -9.12 -12.27 16.53
CA VAL A 339 -10.49 -12.72 16.72
C VAL A 339 -11.36 -12.10 15.63
N LYS A 340 -11.90 -12.94 14.77
CA LYS A 340 -12.80 -12.56 13.68
C LYS A 340 -14.22 -12.32 14.20
N LYS A 341 -14.73 -13.26 15.01
CA LYS A 341 -16.09 -13.24 15.53
C LYS A 341 -16.20 -13.97 16.87
N ILE A 342 -17.14 -13.53 17.70
CA ILE A 342 -17.58 -14.19 18.93
C ILE A 342 -19.10 -14.39 18.78
N ASP A 343 -19.57 -15.64 18.88
CA ASP A 343 -20.98 -15.99 18.73
C ASP A 343 -21.33 -17.17 19.65
N ASN A 344 -22.29 -17.00 20.58
CA ASN A 344 -22.74 -18.05 21.52
C ASN A 344 -21.57 -18.86 22.15
N GLU A 345 -20.62 -18.18 22.79
CA GLU A 345 -19.41 -18.78 23.41
C GLU A 345 -18.39 -19.38 22.41
N ILE A 346 -18.67 -19.41 21.11
CA ILE A 346 -17.71 -19.83 20.09
C ILE A 346 -16.92 -18.62 19.61
N ILE A 347 -15.59 -18.70 19.72
CA ILE A 347 -14.66 -17.71 19.22
C ILE A 347 -14.02 -18.25 17.94
N LYS A 348 -14.20 -17.50 16.85
CA LYS A 348 -13.52 -17.72 15.57
C LYS A 348 -12.27 -16.86 15.52
N ILE A 349 -11.11 -17.50 15.40
CA ILE A 349 -9.79 -16.88 15.37
C ILE A 349 -9.20 -17.09 13.98
N ILE A 350 -8.65 -16.04 13.38
CA ILE A 350 -7.81 -16.13 12.20
C ILE A 350 -6.36 -16.20 12.67
N LYS A 351 -5.68 -17.31 12.39
CA LYS A 351 -4.22 -17.45 12.57
C LYS A 351 -3.55 -17.16 11.23
N TYR A 352 -2.74 -16.11 11.20
CA TYR A 352 -2.01 -15.72 10.01
C TYR A 352 -0.78 -16.60 9.79
N PRO A 353 -0.44 -16.86 8.52
CA PRO A 353 0.69 -17.71 8.17
C PRO A 353 2.01 -17.12 8.66
N THR A 354 2.86 -17.99 9.21
CA THR A 354 4.23 -17.63 9.62
C THR A 354 5.24 -17.83 8.49
N ARG A 355 4.84 -18.58 7.46
CA ARG A 355 5.56 -18.96 6.24
C ARG A 355 6.87 -19.68 6.50
N VAL A 356 6.97 -20.30 7.68
CA VAL A 356 8.15 -21.06 8.12
C VAL A 356 7.68 -22.33 8.80
N LYS A 357 7.99 -23.46 8.19
CA LYS A 357 7.68 -24.79 8.74
C LYS A 357 8.48 -25.07 10.01
N LYS A 358 7.94 -25.96 10.84
CA LYS A 358 8.50 -26.35 12.14
C LYS A 358 9.91 -26.95 12.10
N ASP A 359 10.40 -27.42 10.95
CA ASP A 359 11.73 -28.01 10.82
C ASP A 359 12.87 -26.96 10.78
N CYS A 360 12.54 -25.69 11.02
CA CYS A 360 13.50 -24.59 11.10
C CYS A 360 14.52 -24.82 12.22
N ASN A 361 15.80 -24.72 11.89
CA ASN A 361 16.92 -24.89 12.83
C ASN A 361 17.59 -23.56 13.23
N ASN A 362 16.92 -22.42 13.01
CA ASN A 362 17.42 -21.08 13.31
C ASN A 362 18.79 -20.71 12.69
N CYS A 363 19.21 -21.30 11.56
CA CYS A 363 20.55 -21.08 10.95
C CYS A 363 20.89 -19.65 10.46
N ASN A 364 19.96 -18.70 10.52
CA ASN A 364 20.14 -17.27 10.19
C ASN A 364 20.37 -16.92 8.70
N ILE A 365 20.56 -17.89 7.81
CA ILE A 365 20.84 -17.63 6.39
C ILE A 365 19.73 -16.78 5.74
N CYS A 366 18.46 -17.14 5.94
CA CYS A 366 17.32 -16.44 5.35
C CYS A 366 17.23 -14.96 5.79
N TYR A 367 17.57 -14.67 7.05
CA TYR A 367 17.69 -13.31 7.55
C TYR A 367 18.81 -12.58 6.85
N GLU A 368 20.02 -13.15 6.79
CA GLU A 368 21.19 -12.51 6.18
C GLU A 368 20.94 -12.12 4.73
N VAL A 369 20.35 -13.02 3.94
CA VAL A 369 20.09 -12.81 2.52
C VAL A 369 18.89 -11.91 2.22
N CYS A 370 18.02 -11.65 3.21
CA CYS A 370 16.85 -10.83 2.98
C CYS A 370 17.24 -9.38 2.64
N PRO A 371 16.81 -8.87 1.48
CA PRO A 371 17.17 -7.54 1.00
C PRO A 371 16.48 -6.40 1.75
N LEU A 372 15.34 -6.65 2.40
CA LEU A 372 14.52 -5.59 2.99
C LEU A 372 14.93 -5.22 4.41
N LYS A 373 14.76 -3.94 4.73
CA LYS A 373 14.54 -3.45 6.09
C LYS A 373 13.16 -2.80 6.17
N THR A 374 12.37 -3.21 7.15
CA THR A 374 11.06 -2.68 7.47
C THR A 374 10.99 -2.36 8.97
N VAL A 375 9.90 -1.76 9.41
CA VAL A 375 9.66 -1.42 10.82
C VAL A 375 9.46 -2.68 11.64
N ASP A 376 10.08 -2.74 12.82
CA ASP A 376 9.85 -3.82 13.77
C ASP A 376 8.50 -3.62 14.47
N ARG A 377 7.45 -4.31 14.02
CA ARG A 377 6.11 -4.24 14.62
C ARG A 377 6.11 -4.62 16.10
N GLU A 378 7.08 -5.38 16.61
CA GLU A 378 7.20 -5.69 18.04
C GLU A 378 7.97 -4.57 18.80
N ARG A 379 8.78 -3.75 18.12
CA ARG A 379 9.63 -2.71 18.73
C ARG A 379 9.65 -1.37 17.98
N SER A 380 9.21 -0.31 18.65
CA SER A 380 8.99 1.00 18.04
C SER A 380 10.22 1.69 17.41
N LEU A 381 11.43 1.57 17.97
CA LEU A 381 12.64 2.29 17.47
C LEU A 381 13.49 1.51 16.46
N PHE A 382 13.13 0.27 16.15
CA PHE A 382 14.03 -0.63 15.43
C PHE A 382 13.49 -1.01 14.06
N SER A 383 14.41 -1.26 13.14
CA SER A 383 14.09 -1.97 11.91
C SER A 383 14.35 -3.47 12.06
N ARG A 384 13.68 -4.25 11.23
CA ARG A 384 13.91 -5.69 11.04
C ARG A 384 13.81 -6.02 9.54
N LYS A 385 14.07 -7.27 9.19
CA LYS A 385 13.89 -7.76 7.82
C LYS A 385 12.54 -8.46 7.67
N ALA A 386 12.10 -8.68 6.42
CA ALA A 386 10.83 -9.37 6.10
C ALA A 386 10.70 -10.73 6.79
N ILE A 387 11.76 -11.54 6.65
CA ILE A 387 11.97 -12.74 7.44
C ILE A 387 12.86 -12.38 8.61
N TYR A 388 12.43 -12.71 9.82
CA TYR A 388 13.13 -12.37 11.04
C TYR A 388 12.91 -13.44 12.09
N ARG A 389 13.87 -13.55 13.00
CA ARG A 389 13.75 -14.40 14.18
C ARG A 389 12.94 -13.64 15.21
N THR A 390 11.91 -14.27 15.75
CA THR A 390 11.20 -13.77 16.92
C THR A 390 12.13 -13.79 18.14
N ASN A 391 11.90 -12.90 19.12
CA ASN A 391 12.70 -12.84 20.35
C ASN A 391 11.85 -13.22 21.58
N GLY A 392 10.98 -14.20 21.41
CA GLY A 392 9.97 -14.63 22.36
C GLY A 392 9.55 -16.06 22.10
N ILE A 393 8.35 -16.44 22.55
CA ILE A 393 7.74 -17.73 22.21
C ILE A 393 6.68 -17.53 21.11
N PRO A 394 6.70 -18.32 20.02
CA PRO A 394 7.75 -19.28 19.65
C PRO A 394 9.07 -18.56 19.31
N LEU A 395 10.21 -19.21 19.54
CA LEU A 395 11.55 -18.71 19.23
C LEU A 395 12.01 -19.31 17.89
N THR A 396 11.44 -18.82 16.79
CA THR A 396 11.67 -19.33 15.43
C THR A 396 11.69 -18.17 14.43
N TYR A 397 11.83 -18.50 13.16
CA TYR A 397 11.68 -17.53 12.08
C TYR A 397 10.21 -17.35 11.70
N THR A 398 9.86 -16.11 11.40
CA THR A 398 8.60 -15.74 10.76
C THR A 398 8.93 -14.94 9.51
N LEU A 399 8.25 -15.23 8.41
CA LEU A 399 8.26 -14.42 7.20
C LEU A 399 6.91 -13.73 7.05
N GLU A 400 6.89 -12.44 7.30
CA GLU A 400 5.69 -11.63 7.08
C GLU A 400 5.68 -11.13 5.64
N LYS A 401 4.79 -11.70 4.83
CA LYS A 401 4.55 -11.31 3.43
C LYS A 401 3.24 -10.57 3.33
N GLU A 402 3.24 -9.24 3.34
CA GLU A 402 2.00 -8.44 3.24
C GLU A 402 1.77 -7.90 1.83
N SER A 403 0.50 -7.81 1.43
CA SER A 403 0.07 -7.04 0.27
C SER A 403 0.30 -5.54 0.51
N PRO A 404 0.69 -4.76 -0.51
CA PRO A 404 0.82 -3.31 -0.36
C PRO A 404 -0.48 -2.66 0.14
N PHE A 405 -0.39 -1.74 1.10
CA PHE A 405 -1.54 -1.04 1.69
C PHE A 405 -2.51 -0.45 0.65
N CYS A 406 -1.98 0.15 -0.42
CA CYS A 406 -2.80 0.72 -1.50
C CYS A 406 -3.59 -0.33 -2.28
N GLN A 407 -3.07 -1.56 -2.40
CA GLN A 407 -3.77 -2.69 -3.01
C GLN A 407 -4.81 -3.26 -2.05
N THR A 408 -4.47 -3.42 -0.76
CA THR A 408 -5.40 -3.83 0.29
C THR A 408 -6.61 -2.89 0.39
N ALA A 409 -6.37 -1.58 0.32
CA ALA A 409 -7.44 -0.58 0.39
C ALA A 409 -8.30 -0.45 -0.87
N CYS A 410 -7.82 -0.95 -2.02
CA CYS A 410 -8.58 -0.90 -3.25
C CYS A 410 -9.62 -2.03 -3.24
N PRO A 411 -10.94 -1.79 -3.36
CA PRO A 411 -11.92 -2.87 -3.33
C PRO A 411 -11.73 -3.95 -4.41
N ALA A 412 -11.18 -3.58 -5.57
CA ALA A 412 -10.86 -4.53 -6.64
C ALA A 412 -9.44 -5.11 -6.55
N HIS A 413 -8.67 -4.71 -5.53
CA HIS A 413 -7.32 -5.20 -5.23
C HIS A 413 -6.33 -5.14 -6.39
N VAL A 414 -6.42 -4.05 -7.16
CA VAL A 414 -5.54 -3.76 -8.29
C VAL A 414 -4.08 -3.68 -7.81
N ASP A 415 -3.14 -4.25 -8.55
CA ASP A 415 -1.70 -4.18 -8.23
C ASP A 415 -1.13 -2.78 -8.49
N VAL A 416 -1.46 -1.86 -7.58
CA VAL A 416 -1.01 -0.47 -7.59
C VAL A 416 0.50 -0.37 -7.68
N ARG A 417 1.21 -1.24 -6.95
CA ARG A 417 2.66 -1.17 -6.87
C ARG A 417 3.30 -1.55 -8.21
N GLY A 418 2.84 -2.62 -8.83
CA GLY A 418 3.32 -3.09 -10.11
C GLY A 418 3.07 -2.06 -11.22
N TYR A 419 1.84 -1.55 -11.34
CA TYR A 419 1.53 -0.66 -12.47
C TYR A 419 2.18 0.72 -12.29
N VAL A 420 2.36 1.20 -11.05
CA VAL A 420 3.11 2.43 -10.77
C VAL A 420 4.59 2.23 -11.06
N ALA A 421 5.16 1.07 -10.74
CA ALA A 421 6.55 0.76 -11.09
C ALA A 421 6.77 0.75 -12.61
N TYR A 422 5.85 0.17 -13.39
CA TYR A 422 5.89 0.24 -14.85
C TYR A 422 5.81 1.68 -15.37
N ILE A 423 5.02 2.56 -14.75
CA ILE A 423 5.00 3.99 -15.12
C ILE A 423 6.34 4.66 -14.85
N ALA A 424 6.97 4.37 -13.71
CA ALA A 424 8.29 4.93 -13.38
C ALA A 424 9.38 4.52 -14.39
N GLU A 425 9.22 3.36 -15.05
CA GLU A 425 10.09 2.89 -16.14
C GLU A 425 9.74 3.44 -17.53
N GLY A 426 8.60 4.11 -17.68
CA GLY A 426 8.07 4.49 -19.00
C GLY A 426 7.42 3.33 -19.78
N LYS A 427 7.14 2.20 -19.12
CA LYS A 427 6.48 1.00 -19.66
C LYS A 427 4.96 1.09 -19.54
N PHE A 428 4.37 2.04 -20.25
CA PHE A 428 2.95 2.39 -20.07
C PHE A 428 1.99 1.31 -20.57
N GLU A 429 2.39 0.53 -21.58
CA GLU A 429 1.59 -0.59 -22.09
C GLU A 429 1.49 -1.72 -21.07
N GLU A 430 2.62 -2.10 -20.47
CA GLU A 430 2.66 -3.10 -19.40
C GLU A 430 1.89 -2.64 -18.16
N SER A 431 1.93 -1.34 -17.85
CA SER A 431 1.16 -0.73 -16.77
C SER A 431 -0.36 -0.85 -16.97
N VAL A 432 -0.88 -0.45 -18.14
CA VAL A 432 -2.32 -0.54 -18.42
C VAL A 432 -2.80 -1.99 -18.52
N ASN A 433 -1.97 -2.88 -19.08
CA ASN A 433 -2.28 -4.31 -19.14
C ASN A 433 -2.38 -4.93 -17.75
N LEU A 434 -1.45 -4.59 -16.84
CA LEU A 434 -1.50 -5.06 -15.45
C LEU A 434 -2.75 -4.54 -14.71
N ILE A 435 -3.16 -3.29 -14.95
CA ILE A 435 -4.41 -2.77 -14.39
C ILE A 435 -5.60 -3.60 -14.88
N ARG A 436 -5.64 -3.97 -16.17
CA ARG A 436 -6.71 -4.75 -16.81
C ARG A 436 -6.80 -6.22 -16.41
N GLU A 437 -5.79 -6.75 -15.74
CA GLU A 437 -5.94 -8.04 -15.07
C GLU A 437 -7.08 -8.01 -14.06
N ARG A 438 -7.26 -6.85 -13.41
CA ARG A 438 -8.28 -6.68 -12.37
C ARG A 438 -9.40 -5.70 -12.70
N LEU A 439 -9.14 -4.76 -13.59
CA LEU A 439 -9.97 -3.57 -13.75
C LEU A 439 -10.24 -3.27 -15.24
N PRO A 440 -11.47 -3.51 -15.73
CA PRO A 440 -11.76 -3.31 -17.15
C PRO A 440 -11.92 -1.85 -17.56
N LEU A 441 -12.08 -0.92 -16.60
CA LEU A 441 -12.42 0.48 -16.83
C LEU A 441 -11.37 1.47 -16.23
N PRO A 442 -10.07 1.37 -16.58
CA PRO A 442 -9.04 2.20 -16.00
C PRO A 442 -9.18 3.69 -16.30
N ALA A 443 -9.61 4.11 -17.50
CA ALA A 443 -9.76 5.51 -17.87
C ALA A 443 -10.92 6.18 -17.15
N ILE A 444 -12.05 5.47 -17.00
CA ILE A 444 -13.20 5.94 -16.23
C ILE A 444 -12.80 6.10 -14.75
N LEU A 445 -12.20 5.07 -14.14
CA LEU A 445 -11.78 5.14 -12.73
C LEU A 445 -10.62 6.09 -12.48
N GLY A 446 -9.79 6.36 -13.50
CA GLY A 446 -8.80 7.44 -13.44
C GLY A 446 -9.43 8.82 -13.26
N ARG A 447 -10.73 8.98 -13.54
CA ARG A 447 -11.48 10.22 -13.38
C ARG A 447 -12.35 10.21 -12.13
N VAL A 448 -13.16 9.16 -11.95
CA VAL A 448 -14.25 9.18 -10.96
C VAL A 448 -13.96 8.42 -9.66
N CYS A 449 -12.84 7.72 -9.54
CA CYS A 449 -12.52 6.96 -8.34
C CYS A 449 -12.29 7.88 -7.13
N THR A 450 -12.87 7.51 -5.99
CA THR A 450 -12.62 8.14 -4.68
C THR A 450 -11.29 7.72 -4.03
N HIS A 451 -10.47 6.95 -4.76
CA HIS A 451 -9.08 6.64 -4.45
C HIS A 451 -8.79 6.15 -3.01
N PRO A 452 -9.52 5.15 -2.48
CA PRO A 452 -9.25 4.61 -1.13
C PRO A 452 -7.80 4.08 -0.99
N CYS A 453 -7.21 3.65 -2.10
CA CYS A 453 -5.80 3.28 -2.21
C CYS A 453 -4.82 4.40 -1.79
N GLU A 454 -5.14 5.67 -2.04
CA GLU A 454 -4.30 6.80 -1.64
C GLU A 454 -4.43 7.10 -0.14
N GLY A 455 -5.58 6.80 0.47
CA GLY A 455 -5.82 6.96 1.91
C GLY A 455 -4.90 6.10 2.78
N LEU A 456 -4.65 4.84 2.39
CA LEU A 456 -3.70 3.97 3.10
C LEU A 456 -2.28 4.00 2.53
N CYS A 457 -1.95 4.94 1.63
CA CYS A 457 -0.59 5.05 1.11
C CYS A 457 0.41 5.35 2.26
N ARG A 458 1.49 4.58 2.36
CA ARG A 458 2.53 4.78 3.40
C ARG A 458 3.17 6.18 3.37
N ARG A 459 3.09 6.89 2.25
CA ARG A 459 3.59 8.27 2.13
C ARG A 459 2.78 9.27 2.97
N ASN A 460 1.51 9.01 3.27
CA ASN A 460 0.72 9.78 4.27
C ASN A 460 1.40 9.81 5.65
N GLY A 461 2.38 8.93 5.84
CA GLY A 461 3.23 8.94 7.00
C GLY A 461 4.26 10.06 7.08
N PHE A 462 4.48 10.78 6.00
CA PHE A 462 5.61 11.68 5.86
C PHE A 462 5.26 12.95 5.11
N GLU A 463 4.41 12.80 4.08
CA GLU A 463 3.89 13.87 3.22
C GLU A 463 2.67 13.38 2.43
N GLU A 464 2.37 14.00 1.30
CA GLU A 464 1.21 13.64 0.46
C GLU A 464 1.36 12.26 -0.21
N PRO A 465 0.25 11.55 -0.45
CA PRO A 465 0.27 10.22 -1.06
C PRO A 465 0.71 10.27 -2.52
N ILE A 466 0.88 9.08 -3.11
CA ILE A 466 1.04 8.95 -4.56
C ILE A 466 -0.30 9.24 -5.23
N SER A 467 -0.30 9.98 -6.34
CA SER A 467 -1.47 10.23 -7.19
C SER A 467 -1.90 9.01 -8.00
N ILE A 468 -2.22 7.92 -7.31
CA ILE A 468 -2.57 6.61 -7.87
C ILE A 468 -3.74 6.72 -8.88
N ARG A 469 -4.76 7.54 -8.59
CA ARG A 469 -5.89 7.81 -9.51
C ARG A 469 -5.42 8.43 -10.82
N LEU A 470 -4.61 9.49 -10.73
CA LEU A 470 -4.14 10.24 -11.90
C LEU A 470 -3.08 9.46 -12.71
N LEU A 471 -2.25 8.66 -12.06
CA LEU A 471 -1.33 7.74 -12.74
C LEU A 471 -2.09 6.68 -13.55
N LYS A 472 -3.18 6.14 -12.99
CA LYS A 472 -4.09 5.24 -13.70
C LYS A 472 -4.76 5.92 -14.89
N ARG A 473 -5.24 7.16 -14.72
CA ARG A 473 -5.78 7.98 -15.82
C ARG A 473 -4.75 8.14 -16.93
N PHE A 474 -3.53 8.55 -16.58
CA PHE A 474 -2.45 8.80 -17.52
C PHE A 474 -2.17 7.60 -18.43
N VAL A 475 -2.00 6.40 -17.89
CA VAL A 475 -1.69 5.22 -18.72
C VAL A 475 -2.86 4.78 -19.59
N ALA A 476 -4.10 4.96 -19.12
CA ALA A 476 -5.29 4.64 -19.89
C ALA A 476 -5.52 5.64 -21.03
N ASP A 477 -5.29 6.93 -20.78
CA ASP A 477 -5.35 7.97 -21.81
C ASP A 477 -4.19 7.80 -22.82
N TRP A 478 -2.97 7.51 -22.34
CA TRP A 478 -1.82 7.22 -23.18
C TRP A 478 -2.11 6.08 -24.17
N GLU A 479 -2.71 4.98 -23.72
CA GLU A 479 -3.02 3.86 -24.63
C GLU A 479 -3.93 4.30 -25.77
N TRP A 480 -4.99 5.04 -25.46
CA TRP A 480 -5.93 5.53 -26.47
C TRP A 480 -5.25 6.51 -27.45
N GLU A 481 -4.47 7.46 -26.93
CA GLU A 481 -3.76 8.45 -27.74
C GLU A 481 -2.73 7.81 -28.67
N ASN A 482 -2.02 6.77 -28.21
CA ASN A 482 -0.97 6.11 -28.98
C ASN A 482 -1.50 5.06 -29.96
N LYS A 483 -2.57 4.32 -29.60
CA LYS A 483 -3.09 3.19 -30.39
C LYS A 483 -4.35 3.54 -31.19
N GLY A 484 -5.10 4.56 -30.79
CA GLY A 484 -6.40 4.93 -31.35
C GLY A 484 -7.54 3.92 -31.08
N LYS A 485 -7.25 2.85 -30.34
CA LYS A 485 -8.22 1.81 -29.95
C LYS A 485 -7.76 1.09 -28.68
N ILE A 486 -8.73 0.54 -27.95
CA ILE A 486 -8.51 -0.33 -26.80
C ILE A 486 -8.71 -1.78 -27.24
N GLU A 487 -7.69 -2.62 -27.05
CA GLU A 487 -7.76 -4.04 -27.43
C GLU A 487 -7.77 -4.94 -26.18
N LEU A 488 -8.91 -5.57 -25.91
CA LEU A 488 -9.08 -6.49 -24.77
C LEU A 488 -9.00 -7.97 -25.18
N GLY A 489 -8.70 -8.24 -26.45
CA GLY A 489 -8.74 -9.59 -27.03
C GLY A 489 -10.14 -10.07 -27.38
N LYS A 490 -10.26 -11.34 -27.76
CA LYS A 490 -11.52 -12.01 -28.06
C LYS A 490 -11.82 -13.08 -27.02
N ILE A 491 -13.08 -13.45 -26.88
CA ILE A 491 -13.51 -14.59 -26.04
C ILE A 491 -12.70 -15.85 -26.46
N PRO A 492 -11.99 -16.51 -25.53
CA PRO A 492 -11.22 -17.71 -25.85
C PRO A 492 -12.15 -18.89 -26.19
N MET A 493 -11.67 -19.78 -27.07
CA MET A 493 -12.39 -21.00 -27.44
C MET A 493 -12.04 -22.13 -26.45
N ASN A 494 -12.98 -22.53 -25.60
CA ASN A 494 -12.86 -23.56 -24.59
C ASN A 494 -14.22 -24.18 -24.22
N GLU A 495 -14.25 -25.02 -23.18
CA GLU A 495 -15.49 -25.68 -22.74
C GLU A 495 -16.60 -24.73 -22.25
N ASN A 496 -16.25 -23.50 -21.87
CA ASN A 496 -17.19 -22.52 -21.33
C ASN A 496 -18.07 -21.89 -22.42
N ASN A 497 -17.70 -21.96 -23.71
CA ASN A 497 -18.48 -21.35 -24.80
C ASN A 497 -19.87 -21.98 -25.01
N LYS A 498 -20.15 -23.13 -24.38
CA LYS A 498 -21.48 -23.78 -24.42
C LYS A 498 -22.48 -23.15 -23.45
N TYR A 499 -22.01 -22.47 -22.41
CA TYR A 499 -22.85 -21.86 -21.38
C TYR A 499 -23.18 -20.41 -21.74
N LYS A 500 -24.41 -20.00 -21.40
CA LYS A 500 -24.97 -18.67 -21.63
C LYS A 500 -25.27 -17.99 -20.31
N ILE A 501 -24.80 -16.76 -20.13
CA ILE A 501 -24.98 -15.97 -18.92
C ILE A 501 -25.75 -14.70 -19.24
N ALA A 502 -26.81 -14.45 -18.49
CA ALA A 502 -27.56 -13.20 -18.56
C ALA A 502 -27.07 -12.21 -17.51
N ILE A 503 -26.87 -10.96 -17.91
CA ILE A 503 -26.51 -9.85 -17.04
C ILE A 503 -27.61 -8.79 -17.14
N ILE A 504 -28.26 -8.45 -16.04
CA ILE A 504 -29.31 -7.44 -15.98
C ILE A 504 -28.69 -6.14 -15.46
N GLY A 505 -28.54 -5.16 -16.34
CA GLY A 505 -27.90 -3.86 -16.08
C GLY A 505 -26.47 -3.78 -16.63
N SER A 506 -26.18 -2.71 -17.37
CA SER A 506 -24.86 -2.46 -17.99
C SER A 506 -23.99 -1.47 -17.20
N GLY A 507 -24.27 -1.31 -15.90
CA GLY A 507 -23.45 -0.52 -14.99
C GLY A 507 -22.07 -1.14 -14.72
N PRO A 508 -21.24 -0.52 -13.86
CA PRO A 508 -19.89 -0.98 -13.61
C PRO A 508 -19.80 -2.44 -13.11
N ALA A 509 -20.75 -2.88 -12.27
CA ALA A 509 -20.81 -4.27 -11.81
C ALA A 509 -21.11 -5.24 -12.96
N GLY A 510 -22.12 -4.95 -13.79
CA GLY A 510 -22.50 -5.78 -14.92
C GLY A 510 -21.39 -5.86 -15.98
N LEU A 511 -20.74 -4.75 -16.29
CA LEU A 511 -19.60 -4.72 -17.22
C LEU A 511 -18.39 -5.48 -16.70
N ALA A 512 -18.10 -5.39 -15.39
CA ALA A 512 -17.03 -6.17 -14.77
C ALA A 512 -17.31 -7.68 -14.79
N THR A 513 -18.54 -8.09 -14.46
CA THR A 513 -18.97 -9.49 -14.56
C THR A 513 -18.89 -9.99 -16.01
N ALA A 514 -19.35 -9.19 -16.97
CA ALA A 514 -19.28 -9.52 -18.40
C ALA A 514 -17.82 -9.73 -18.83
N TYR A 515 -16.94 -8.78 -18.52
CA TYR A 515 -15.53 -8.83 -18.86
C TYR A 515 -14.83 -10.09 -18.33
N GLU A 516 -15.00 -10.40 -17.04
CA GLU A 516 -14.34 -11.56 -16.43
C GLU A 516 -14.89 -12.90 -16.95
N LEU A 517 -16.21 -13.02 -17.13
CA LEU A 517 -16.81 -14.24 -17.70
C LEU A 517 -16.41 -14.42 -19.17
N MET A 518 -16.35 -13.34 -19.96
CA MET A 518 -15.88 -13.41 -21.34
C MET A 518 -14.40 -13.82 -21.43
N LYS A 519 -13.53 -13.34 -20.52
CA LYS A 519 -12.14 -13.82 -20.42
C LYS A 519 -12.04 -15.31 -20.13
N LYS A 520 -13.03 -15.89 -19.45
CA LYS A 520 -13.13 -17.33 -19.19
C LYS A 520 -13.79 -18.12 -20.33
N GLY A 521 -14.32 -17.48 -21.37
CA GLY A 521 -14.94 -18.16 -22.53
C GLY A 521 -16.46 -18.20 -22.54
N TYR A 522 -17.15 -17.61 -21.56
CA TYR A 522 -18.62 -17.64 -21.49
C TYR A 522 -19.27 -16.76 -22.55
N LYS A 523 -20.48 -17.15 -23.02
CA LYS A 523 -21.33 -16.29 -23.84
C LYS A 523 -22.19 -15.41 -22.92
N VAL A 524 -22.08 -14.10 -23.08
CA VAL A 524 -22.74 -13.13 -22.20
C VAL A 524 -23.72 -12.28 -22.98
N THR A 525 -24.94 -12.16 -22.46
CA THR A 525 -25.97 -11.23 -22.95
C THR A 525 -26.32 -10.23 -21.85
N ILE A 526 -26.18 -8.93 -22.13
CA ILE A 526 -26.48 -7.82 -21.23
C ILE A 526 -27.84 -7.24 -21.60
N PHE A 527 -28.76 -7.18 -20.65
CA PHE A 527 -30.06 -6.52 -20.77
C PHE A 527 -29.99 -5.15 -20.08
N GLU A 528 -30.13 -4.08 -20.85
CA GLU A 528 -30.04 -2.71 -20.37
C GLU A 528 -31.35 -1.96 -20.65
N SER A 529 -31.90 -1.36 -19.60
CA SER A 529 -33.15 -0.60 -19.65
C SER A 529 -33.01 0.73 -20.40
N LEU A 530 -31.81 1.31 -20.41
CA LEU A 530 -31.50 2.61 -21.00
C LEU A 530 -31.09 2.47 -22.48
N PRO A 531 -31.11 3.58 -23.24
CA PRO A 531 -30.61 3.60 -24.62
C PRO A 531 -29.07 3.61 -24.72
N VAL A 532 -28.36 3.62 -23.60
CA VAL A 532 -26.89 3.73 -23.54
C VAL A 532 -26.32 2.73 -22.55
N VAL A 533 -25.08 2.29 -22.78
CA VAL A 533 -24.32 1.42 -21.88
C VAL A 533 -23.62 2.25 -20.81
N GLY A 534 -23.43 1.67 -19.62
CA GLY A 534 -22.61 2.24 -18.54
C GLY A 534 -23.39 2.56 -17.26
N GLY A 535 -24.70 2.36 -17.26
CA GLY A 535 -25.58 2.60 -16.11
C GLY A 535 -25.37 3.99 -15.51
N MET A 536 -25.26 4.09 -14.18
CA MET A 536 -25.05 5.36 -13.47
C MET A 536 -23.75 6.09 -13.84
N MET A 537 -22.73 5.42 -14.41
CA MET A 537 -21.56 6.14 -14.93
C MET A 537 -21.93 6.98 -16.16
N ALA A 538 -22.82 6.47 -17.02
CA ALA A 538 -23.24 7.14 -18.24
C ALA A 538 -24.27 8.23 -17.99
N VAL A 539 -25.16 8.04 -17.01
CA VAL A 539 -26.29 8.95 -16.79
C VAL A 539 -26.23 9.73 -15.48
N GLY A 540 -25.45 9.29 -14.50
CA GLY A 540 -25.35 9.93 -13.19
C GLY A 540 -24.18 10.90 -13.06
N ILE A 541 -23.07 10.67 -13.79
CA ILE A 541 -21.85 11.48 -13.69
C ILE A 541 -21.82 12.50 -14.83
N PRO A 542 -21.66 13.81 -14.56
CA PRO A 542 -21.64 14.82 -15.61
C PRO A 542 -20.42 14.74 -16.54
N PRO A 543 -20.51 15.22 -17.80
CA PRO A 543 -19.42 15.11 -18.78
C PRO A 543 -18.15 15.89 -18.41
N TYR A 544 -18.27 16.93 -17.56
CA TYR A 544 -17.11 17.70 -17.10
C TYR A 544 -16.22 16.92 -16.11
N ARG A 545 -16.75 15.84 -15.52
CA ARG A 545 -16.01 14.87 -14.69
C ARG A 545 -15.71 13.58 -15.45
N LEU A 546 -16.69 13.08 -16.21
CA LEU A 546 -16.54 11.86 -17.00
C LEU A 546 -16.99 12.10 -18.45
N PRO A 547 -16.05 12.42 -19.36
CA PRO A 547 -16.38 12.64 -20.75
C PRO A 547 -17.07 11.42 -21.40
N LYS A 548 -18.06 11.69 -22.24
CA LYS A 548 -18.86 10.65 -22.91
C LYS A 548 -18.02 9.78 -23.82
N ASP A 549 -17.08 10.37 -24.56
CA ASP A 549 -16.17 9.65 -25.45
C ASP A 549 -15.27 8.68 -24.68
N VAL A 550 -14.81 9.06 -23.48
CA VAL A 550 -14.02 8.20 -22.59
C VAL A 550 -14.82 7.01 -22.08
N LEU A 551 -16.09 7.24 -21.74
CA LEU A 551 -17.00 6.17 -21.32
C LEU A 551 -17.31 5.23 -22.50
N GLU A 552 -17.65 5.78 -23.66
CA GLU A 552 -17.98 5.04 -24.87
C GLU A 552 -16.79 4.17 -25.31
N ARG A 553 -15.57 4.70 -25.37
CA ARG A 553 -14.41 3.91 -25.81
C ARG A 553 -14.11 2.70 -24.91
N GLU A 554 -14.18 2.85 -23.58
CA GLU A 554 -13.89 1.74 -22.67
C GLU A 554 -15.03 0.71 -22.63
N THR A 555 -16.28 1.17 -22.58
CA THR A 555 -17.43 0.25 -22.58
C THR A 555 -17.55 -0.49 -23.91
N LYS A 556 -17.34 0.20 -25.03
CA LYS A 556 -17.30 -0.42 -26.36
C LYS A 556 -16.22 -1.47 -26.46
N ALA A 557 -15.03 -1.24 -25.89
CA ALA A 557 -13.95 -2.24 -25.92
C ALA A 557 -14.35 -3.56 -25.24
N ILE A 558 -15.13 -3.51 -24.15
CA ILE A 558 -15.67 -4.71 -23.48
C ILE A 558 -16.70 -5.38 -24.38
N ILE A 559 -17.62 -4.61 -24.98
CA ILE A 559 -18.67 -5.14 -25.85
C ILE A 559 -18.06 -5.83 -27.08
N ASP A 560 -17.05 -5.21 -27.69
CA ASP A 560 -16.35 -5.69 -28.88
C ASP A 560 -15.58 -7.01 -28.63
N MET A 561 -15.36 -7.42 -27.37
CA MET A 561 -14.86 -8.77 -27.05
C MET A 561 -15.83 -9.86 -27.51
N GLY A 562 -17.14 -9.57 -27.51
CA GLY A 562 -18.20 -10.47 -27.95
C GLY A 562 -19.47 -10.47 -27.09
N ALA A 563 -19.72 -9.46 -26.26
CA ALA A 563 -20.95 -9.38 -25.48
C ALA A 563 -22.14 -8.99 -26.38
N GLU A 564 -23.25 -9.71 -26.27
CA GLU A 564 -24.51 -9.28 -26.86
C GLU A 564 -25.16 -8.25 -25.92
N VAL A 565 -25.55 -7.08 -26.43
CA VAL A 565 -26.20 -6.04 -25.62
C VAL A 565 -27.58 -5.71 -26.17
N LYS A 566 -28.60 -5.85 -25.32
CA LYS A 566 -29.99 -5.50 -25.60
C LYS A 566 -30.35 -4.22 -24.85
N LEU A 567 -30.19 -3.09 -25.53
CA LEU A 567 -30.58 -1.76 -25.03
C LEU A 567 -32.11 -1.60 -25.05
N ASN A 568 -32.61 -0.61 -24.32
CA ASN A 568 -34.05 -0.31 -24.21
C ASN A 568 -34.91 -1.53 -23.82
N THR A 569 -34.35 -2.43 -23.01
CA THR A 569 -35.00 -3.67 -22.58
C THR A 569 -35.12 -3.69 -21.07
N LYS A 570 -36.27 -3.26 -20.53
CA LYS A 570 -36.55 -3.27 -19.09
C LYS A 570 -37.11 -4.64 -18.68
N VAL A 571 -36.32 -5.40 -17.93
CA VAL A 571 -36.74 -6.67 -17.34
C VAL A 571 -37.91 -6.45 -16.36
N GLY A 572 -38.92 -7.30 -16.43
CA GLY A 572 -40.22 -7.16 -15.75
C GLY A 572 -41.28 -6.41 -16.55
N LYS A 573 -40.91 -5.76 -17.66
CA LYS A 573 -41.84 -5.06 -18.55
C LYS A 573 -41.76 -5.57 -19.99
N ASP A 574 -40.57 -5.52 -20.58
CA ASP A 574 -40.34 -5.89 -21.99
C ASP A 574 -39.98 -7.37 -22.15
N ILE A 575 -39.36 -7.96 -21.12
CA ILE A 575 -39.08 -9.40 -20.99
C ILE A 575 -39.26 -9.79 -19.52
N SER A 576 -39.86 -10.94 -19.22
CA SER A 576 -40.05 -11.40 -17.85
C SER A 576 -38.75 -11.95 -17.24
N PHE A 577 -38.61 -11.89 -15.91
CA PHE A 577 -37.45 -12.48 -15.24
C PHE A 577 -37.42 -14.00 -15.42
N GLU A 578 -38.59 -14.64 -15.43
CA GLU A 578 -38.76 -16.08 -15.58
C GLU A 578 -38.32 -16.60 -16.95
N GLU A 579 -38.50 -15.80 -18.01
CA GLU A 579 -37.97 -16.13 -19.34
C GLU A 579 -36.45 -16.12 -19.34
N ILE A 580 -35.82 -15.08 -18.78
CA ILE A 580 -34.36 -14.99 -18.66
C ILE A 580 -33.82 -16.15 -17.82
N TYR A 581 -34.46 -16.46 -16.69
CA TYR A 581 -34.01 -17.54 -15.82
C TYR A 581 -34.08 -18.93 -16.48
N LYS A 582 -35.02 -19.14 -17.43
CA LYS A 582 -35.14 -20.41 -18.16
C LYS A 582 -34.16 -20.55 -19.33
N GLU A 583 -33.79 -19.44 -19.97
CA GLU A 583 -32.97 -19.45 -21.19
C GLU A 583 -31.45 -19.46 -20.95
N TYR A 584 -31.01 -19.05 -19.76
CA TYR A 584 -29.60 -18.86 -19.41
C TYR A 584 -29.19 -19.78 -18.26
N ASP A 585 -27.93 -20.21 -18.25
CA ASP A 585 -27.38 -21.13 -17.24
C ASP A 585 -27.13 -20.42 -15.90
N ALA A 586 -26.94 -19.11 -15.92
CA ALA A 586 -26.85 -18.26 -14.73
C ALA A 586 -27.28 -16.83 -15.05
N VAL A 587 -27.74 -16.11 -14.02
CA VAL A 587 -28.19 -14.71 -14.10
C VAL A 587 -27.44 -13.86 -13.08
N PHE A 588 -26.92 -12.71 -13.51
CA PHE A 588 -26.36 -11.68 -12.63
C PHE A 588 -27.24 -10.43 -12.65
N ILE A 589 -27.61 -9.92 -11.48
CA ILE A 589 -28.43 -8.71 -11.31
C ILE A 589 -27.52 -7.56 -10.83
N GLY A 590 -27.35 -6.56 -11.70
CA GLY A 590 -26.55 -5.35 -11.47
C GLY A 590 -27.30 -4.07 -11.86
N THR A 591 -28.59 -3.99 -11.55
CA THR A 591 -29.49 -2.89 -11.96
C THR A 591 -29.21 -1.55 -11.27
N GLY A 592 -28.48 -1.56 -10.16
CA GLY A 592 -28.11 -0.35 -9.41
C GLY A 592 -29.27 0.37 -8.74
N CYS A 593 -29.03 1.62 -8.29
CA CYS A 593 -30.01 2.46 -7.60
C CYS A 593 -30.44 3.64 -8.49
N HIS A 594 -31.43 3.44 -9.35
CA HIS A 594 -31.88 4.46 -10.31
C HIS A 594 -33.07 5.31 -9.84
N GLU A 595 -33.71 4.95 -8.73
CA GLU A 595 -34.89 5.65 -8.19
C GLU A 595 -34.51 6.66 -7.12
N CYS A 596 -35.30 7.73 -6.98
CA CYS A 596 -35.03 8.83 -6.05
C CYS A 596 -35.98 8.89 -4.87
N ARG A 597 -35.42 9.19 -3.70
CA ARG A 597 -36.23 9.46 -2.50
C ARG A 597 -36.95 10.80 -2.61
N LYS A 598 -38.23 10.79 -2.26
CA LYS A 598 -39.06 11.99 -2.09
C LYS A 598 -38.73 12.69 -0.78
N LEU A 599 -38.82 14.02 -0.76
CA LEU A 599 -38.67 14.89 0.41
C LEU A 599 -39.79 14.64 1.43
N GLY A 600 -40.99 14.29 0.95
CA GLY A 600 -42.15 14.03 1.81
C GLY A 600 -42.73 15.30 2.42
N ILE A 601 -42.63 16.43 1.71
CA ILE A 601 -43.12 17.74 2.14
C ILE A 601 -44.22 18.24 1.21
N GLU A 602 -45.05 19.17 1.69
CA GLU A 602 -46.10 19.79 0.88
C GLU A 602 -45.50 20.56 -0.31
N GLY A 603 -46.12 20.44 -1.49
CA GLY A 603 -45.71 21.15 -2.71
C GLY A 603 -44.70 20.40 -3.58
N GLU A 604 -44.31 19.17 -3.23
CA GLU A 604 -43.35 18.36 -4.01
C GLU A 604 -43.84 17.98 -5.43
N GLU A 605 -45.14 18.01 -5.68
CA GLU A 605 -45.75 17.71 -6.98
C GLU A 605 -45.88 18.95 -7.90
N LEU A 606 -45.36 20.12 -7.48
CA LEU A 606 -45.39 21.36 -8.26
C LEU A 606 -44.47 21.30 -9.49
N LYS A 607 -44.88 21.95 -10.58
CA LYS A 607 -44.01 22.09 -11.76
C LYS A 607 -42.78 22.91 -11.41
N GLY A 608 -41.60 22.38 -11.75
CA GLY A 608 -40.29 22.95 -11.39
C GLY A 608 -39.63 22.27 -10.20
N VAL A 609 -40.31 21.32 -9.54
CA VAL A 609 -39.67 20.38 -8.60
C VAL A 609 -39.24 19.15 -9.39
N ILE A 610 -37.96 18.81 -9.35
CA ILE A 610 -37.37 17.69 -10.09
C ILE A 610 -36.45 16.86 -9.21
N SER A 611 -36.26 15.60 -9.57
CA SER A 611 -35.29 14.71 -8.93
C SER A 611 -33.87 14.99 -9.47
N GLY A 612 -32.87 14.95 -8.59
CA GLY A 612 -31.46 15.13 -8.98
C GLY A 612 -30.96 14.04 -9.93
N VAL A 613 -31.35 12.77 -9.72
CA VAL A 613 -30.98 11.66 -10.61
C VAL A 613 -31.66 11.80 -11.97
N GLU A 614 -32.94 12.20 -11.99
CA GLU A 614 -33.66 12.43 -13.24
C GLU A 614 -33.04 13.57 -14.03
N PHE A 615 -32.76 14.70 -13.36
CA PHE A 615 -32.10 15.83 -13.97
C PHE A 615 -30.75 15.46 -14.60
N LEU A 616 -29.87 14.80 -13.83
CA LEU A 616 -28.56 14.40 -14.33
C LEU A 616 -28.67 13.37 -15.47
N ARG A 617 -29.64 12.45 -15.38
CA ARG A 617 -29.92 11.47 -16.44
C ARG A 617 -30.33 12.16 -17.74
N GLU A 618 -31.33 13.03 -17.67
CA GLU A 618 -31.80 13.77 -18.85
C GLU A 618 -30.73 14.71 -19.40
N LEU A 619 -29.92 15.34 -18.53
CA LEU A 619 -28.78 16.15 -18.96
C LEU A 619 -27.74 15.31 -19.72
N ASN A 620 -27.44 14.12 -19.23
CA ASN A 620 -26.47 13.24 -19.88
C ASN A 620 -27.00 12.60 -21.16
N ILE A 621 -28.30 12.34 -21.28
CA ILE A 621 -28.87 11.76 -22.50
C ILE A 621 -29.17 12.85 -23.54
N SER A 622 -29.82 13.94 -23.14
CA SER A 622 -30.34 15.00 -24.03
C SER A 622 -30.10 16.41 -23.46
N PRO A 623 -28.85 16.91 -23.38
CA PRO A 623 -28.50 18.14 -22.66
C PRO A 623 -29.23 19.39 -23.17
N GLU A 624 -29.45 19.49 -24.48
CA GLU A 624 -30.19 20.59 -25.14
C GLU A 624 -31.61 20.78 -24.58
N THR A 625 -32.25 19.71 -24.12
CA THR A 625 -33.61 19.75 -23.56
C THR A 625 -33.66 20.42 -22.19
N GLN A 626 -32.56 20.38 -21.44
CA GLN A 626 -32.52 20.85 -20.07
C GLN A 626 -32.21 22.34 -19.97
N ARG A 627 -31.46 22.91 -20.92
CA ARG A 627 -31.01 24.32 -20.83
C ARG A 627 -32.15 25.31 -20.63
N ALA A 628 -33.28 25.11 -21.29
CA ALA A 628 -34.45 25.97 -21.17
C ALA A 628 -35.09 25.97 -19.76
N LEU A 629 -34.88 24.92 -18.96
CA LEU A 629 -35.40 24.81 -17.59
C LEU A 629 -34.61 25.66 -16.59
N PHE A 630 -33.32 25.92 -16.87
CA PHE A 630 -32.38 26.52 -15.92
C PHE A 630 -31.94 27.93 -16.30
N GLN A 631 -31.99 28.29 -17.59
CA GLN A 631 -31.54 29.59 -18.09
C GLN A 631 -32.21 30.76 -17.33
N ASP A 632 -31.38 31.63 -16.73
CA ASP A 632 -31.76 32.81 -15.95
C ASP A 632 -32.68 32.54 -14.74
N ARG A 633 -32.67 31.29 -14.22
CA ARG A 633 -33.49 30.86 -13.07
C ARG A 633 -32.72 30.87 -11.75
N LYS A 634 -33.46 31.00 -10.64
CA LYS A 634 -32.99 30.68 -9.29
C LYS A 634 -33.24 29.21 -9.00
N VAL A 635 -32.23 28.50 -8.51
CA VAL A 635 -32.28 27.05 -8.28
C VAL A 635 -31.92 26.74 -6.83
N ILE A 636 -32.76 25.93 -6.19
CA ILE A 636 -32.46 25.31 -4.89
C ILE A 636 -32.18 23.83 -5.10
N VAL A 637 -31.07 23.35 -4.57
CA VAL A 637 -30.72 21.92 -4.53
C VAL A 637 -30.76 21.45 -3.08
N VAL A 638 -31.54 20.41 -2.79
CA VAL A 638 -31.68 19.87 -1.43
C VAL A 638 -30.88 18.59 -1.30
N GLY A 639 -29.80 18.61 -0.53
CA GLY A 639 -28.91 17.46 -0.36
C GLY A 639 -27.47 17.87 -0.03
N GLY A 640 -26.60 16.88 0.17
CA GLY A 640 -25.18 17.14 0.42
C GLY A 640 -24.21 16.05 -0.07
N GLY A 641 -24.70 15.06 -0.82
CA GLY A 641 -23.85 14.06 -1.47
C GLY A 641 -23.43 14.48 -2.88
N ASP A 642 -22.67 13.63 -3.56
CA ASP A 642 -22.12 13.92 -4.90
C ASP A 642 -23.21 14.32 -5.92
N VAL A 643 -24.39 13.68 -5.89
CA VAL A 643 -25.53 14.05 -6.76
C VAL A 643 -25.96 15.50 -6.56
N ALA A 644 -25.94 16.01 -5.32
CA ALA A 644 -26.32 17.39 -5.02
C ALA A 644 -25.29 18.38 -5.56
N ILE A 645 -23.99 18.08 -5.37
CA ILE A 645 -22.90 18.90 -5.90
C ILE A 645 -22.92 18.91 -7.43
N ASP A 646 -23.02 17.74 -8.06
CA ASP A 646 -23.05 17.62 -9.51
C ASP A 646 -24.28 18.34 -10.10
N ALA A 647 -25.46 18.18 -9.49
CA ALA A 647 -26.65 18.89 -9.93
C ALA A 647 -26.49 20.42 -9.84
N ALA A 648 -25.92 20.93 -8.74
CA ALA A 648 -25.70 22.36 -8.57
C ALA A 648 -24.72 22.93 -9.60
N ARG A 649 -23.59 22.25 -9.80
CA ARG A 649 -22.56 22.62 -10.77
C ARG A 649 -23.05 22.53 -12.21
N CYS A 650 -23.92 21.56 -12.52
CA CYS A 650 -24.61 21.49 -13.81
C CYS A 650 -25.60 22.65 -13.99
N ALA A 651 -26.37 23.01 -12.96
CA ALA A 651 -27.31 24.13 -13.03
C ALA A 651 -26.62 25.46 -13.35
N ILE A 652 -25.42 25.70 -12.80
CA ILE A 652 -24.59 26.86 -13.17
C ILE A 652 -24.23 26.81 -14.65
N ARG A 653 -23.73 25.66 -15.15
CA ARG A 653 -23.34 25.46 -16.56
C ARG A 653 -24.49 25.64 -17.55
N LEU A 654 -25.72 25.42 -17.10
CA LEU A 654 -26.93 25.63 -17.90
C LEU A 654 -27.41 27.09 -17.88
N GLY A 655 -26.71 28.01 -17.20
CA GLY A 655 -27.01 29.43 -17.18
C GLY A 655 -27.95 29.87 -16.05
N SER A 656 -28.00 29.13 -14.94
CA SER A 656 -28.79 29.56 -13.77
C SER A 656 -28.21 30.84 -13.17
N ARG A 657 -29.09 31.79 -12.82
CA ARG A 657 -28.70 33.09 -12.23
C ARG A 657 -28.15 32.93 -10.81
N GLU A 658 -28.71 32.01 -10.05
CA GLU A 658 -28.32 31.75 -8.66
C GLU A 658 -28.59 30.28 -8.33
N VAL A 659 -27.62 29.61 -7.73
CA VAL A 659 -27.74 28.22 -7.32
C VAL A 659 -27.40 28.11 -5.84
N THR A 660 -28.34 27.61 -5.04
CA THR A 660 -28.16 27.42 -3.60
C THR A 660 -28.35 25.95 -3.22
N ILE A 661 -27.37 25.36 -2.54
CA ILE A 661 -27.52 24.06 -1.88
C ILE A 661 -28.05 24.26 -0.47
N LEU A 662 -29.14 23.58 -0.12
CA LEU A 662 -29.63 23.46 1.25
C LEU A 662 -29.14 22.15 1.86
N TYR A 663 -28.30 22.25 2.89
CA TYR A 663 -27.82 21.09 3.62
C TYR A 663 -28.21 21.17 5.10
N ARG A 664 -28.85 20.10 5.59
CA ARG A 664 -29.42 20.06 6.94
C ARG A 664 -28.38 19.89 8.06
N ARG A 665 -27.10 19.68 7.74
CA ARG A 665 -25.99 19.55 8.72
C ARG A 665 -24.88 20.57 8.42
N SER A 666 -23.76 20.50 9.14
CA SER A 666 -22.59 21.33 8.88
C SER A 666 -21.71 20.75 7.76
N ARG A 667 -20.67 21.50 7.36
CA ARG A 667 -19.69 21.06 6.35
C ARG A 667 -19.02 19.74 6.75
N GLU A 668 -18.70 19.54 8.03
CA GLU A 668 -18.00 18.35 8.52
C GLU A 668 -18.79 17.05 8.30
N GLU A 669 -20.13 17.10 8.31
CA GLU A 669 -20.97 15.92 8.06
C GLU A 669 -21.41 15.79 6.59
N MET A 670 -20.95 16.64 5.68
CA MET A 670 -21.33 16.60 4.26
C MET A 670 -20.72 15.35 3.58
N PRO A 671 -21.52 14.49 2.94
CA PRO A 671 -20.99 13.26 2.32
C PRO A 671 -20.11 13.47 1.08
N ALA A 672 -20.28 14.60 0.37
CA ALA A 672 -19.48 14.90 -0.81
C ALA A 672 -18.00 15.16 -0.44
N ARG A 673 -17.10 14.92 -1.39
CA ARG A 673 -15.65 15.13 -1.20
C ARG A 673 -15.33 16.62 -1.05
N ASP A 674 -14.40 16.96 -0.17
CA ASP A 674 -13.97 18.35 0.07
C ASP A 674 -13.57 19.09 -1.21
N GLU A 675 -12.79 18.45 -2.10
CA GLU A 675 -12.37 19.02 -3.39
C GLU A 675 -13.58 19.37 -4.30
N GLU A 676 -14.63 18.55 -4.29
CA GLU A 676 -15.83 18.80 -5.09
C GLU A 676 -16.69 19.93 -4.48
N ILE A 677 -16.70 20.06 -3.15
CA ILE A 677 -17.34 21.16 -2.44
C ILE A 677 -16.62 22.47 -2.76
N GLU A 678 -15.29 22.48 -2.70
CA GLU A 678 -14.46 23.64 -3.04
C GLU A 678 -14.68 24.08 -4.49
N PHE A 679 -14.70 23.15 -5.46
CA PHE A 679 -15.02 23.50 -6.85
C PHE A 679 -16.43 24.05 -7.03
N ALA A 680 -17.42 23.58 -6.27
CA ALA A 680 -18.77 24.13 -6.32
C ALA A 680 -18.80 25.58 -5.80
N GLU A 681 -18.12 25.86 -4.67
CA GLU A 681 -18.00 27.20 -4.10
C GLU A 681 -17.25 28.15 -5.07
N GLU A 682 -16.13 27.71 -5.66
CA GLU A 682 -15.36 28.47 -6.67
C GLU A 682 -16.19 28.81 -7.92
N GLU A 683 -17.06 27.92 -8.34
CA GLU A 683 -17.95 28.11 -9.49
C GLU A 683 -19.16 29.02 -9.17
N GLY A 684 -19.35 29.40 -7.90
CA GLY A 684 -20.40 30.32 -7.46
C GLY A 684 -21.64 29.64 -6.86
N VAL A 685 -21.57 28.37 -6.46
CA VAL A 685 -22.64 27.70 -5.72
C VAL A 685 -22.67 28.22 -4.27
N ASN A 686 -23.83 28.72 -3.84
CA ASN A 686 -24.05 29.11 -2.45
C ASN A 686 -24.44 27.88 -1.61
N ILE A 687 -23.67 27.52 -0.59
CA ILE A 687 -24.03 26.40 0.30
C ILE A 687 -24.58 26.94 1.62
N LYS A 688 -25.88 26.72 1.86
CA LYS A 688 -26.55 27.07 3.10
C LYS A 688 -26.64 25.84 4.02
N PHE A 689 -25.71 25.77 4.95
CA PHE A 689 -25.66 24.77 6.00
C PHE A 689 -26.80 24.95 7.02
N LEU A 690 -27.02 23.90 7.81
CA LEU A 690 -27.99 23.90 8.90
C LEU A 690 -29.38 24.41 8.47
N SER A 691 -29.82 24.01 7.28
CA SER A 691 -31.10 24.44 6.70
C SER A 691 -31.79 23.26 6.05
N ALA A 692 -33.07 23.06 6.31
CA ALA A 692 -33.86 22.06 5.60
C ALA A 692 -35.21 22.61 5.14
N PRO A 693 -35.71 22.17 3.98
CA PRO A 693 -37.02 22.58 3.49
C PRO A 693 -38.13 21.91 4.30
N VAL A 694 -39.19 22.67 4.60
CA VAL A 694 -40.41 22.19 5.26
C VAL A 694 -41.62 22.23 4.34
N LYS A 695 -41.63 23.14 3.36
CA LYS A 695 -42.72 23.29 2.38
C LYS A 695 -42.23 23.95 1.10
N ILE A 696 -42.72 23.48 -0.05
CA ILE A 696 -42.48 24.10 -1.34
C ILE A 696 -43.70 24.95 -1.70
N VAL A 697 -43.47 26.22 -1.96
CA VAL A 697 -44.52 27.21 -2.24
C VAL A 697 -44.68 27.38 -3.73
N GLY A 698 -45.93 27.33 -4.20
CA GLY A 698 -46.26 27.47 -5.61
C GLY A 698 -47.26 28.58 -5.91
N LYS A 699 -47.15 29.11 -7.13
CA LYS A 699 -48.09 30.04 -7.75
C LYS A 699 -48.46 29.51 -9.13
N ASP A 700 -49.76 29.48 -9.45
CA ASP A 700 -50.28 28.95 -10.73
C ASP A 700 -49.79 27.53 -11.08
N GLY A 701 -49.60 26.69 -10.04
CA GLY A 701 -49.13 25.31 -10.18
C GLY A 701 -47.63 25.15 -10.48
N ARG A 702 -46.83 26.23 -10.40
CA ARG A 702 -45.36 26.21 -10.50
C ARG A 702 -44.72 26.65 -9.20
N VAL A 703 -43.53 26.15 -8.91
CA VAL A 703 -42.75 26.61 -7.75
C VAL A 703 -42.37 28.08 -7.87
N CYS A 704 -42.45 28.81 -6.77
CA CYS A 704 -41.96 30.19 -6.65
C CYS A 704 -41.13 30.43 -5.37
N GLY A 705 -41.04 29.44 -4.47
CA GLY A 705 -40.23 29.53 -3.27
C GLY A 705 -40.21 28.24 -2.45
N VAL A 706 -39.35 28.21 -1.45
CA VAL A 706 -39.23 27.13 -0.46
C VAL A 706 -39.21 27.74 0.93
N GLU A 707 -40.10 27.28 1.80
CA GLU A 707 -40.04 27.53 3.23
C GLU A 707 -39.08 26.53 3.86
N CYS A 708 -38.16 27.04 4.66
CA CYS A 708 -37.10 26.31 5.32
C CYS A 708 -37.13 26.58 6.82
N ILE A 709 -36.48 25.71 7.58
CA ILE A 709 -36.23 25.88 9.01
C ILE A 709 -34.72 25.76 9.28
N GLU A 710 -34.19 26.53 10.22
CA GLU A 710 -32.82 26.35 10.69
C GLU A 710 -32.70 25.03 11.48
N MET A 711 -31.54 24.41 11.40
CA MET A 711 -31.19 23.19 12.10
C MET A 711 -30.09 23.44 13.13
N GLU A 712 -30.08 22.65 14.19
CA GLU A 712 -28.95 22.51 15.11
C GLU A 712 -28.47 21.06 15.14
N LEU A 713 -27.21 20.85 15.55
CA LEU A 713 -26.62 19.51 15.60
C LEU A 713 -26.85 18.88 16.97
N GLY A 714 -27.61 17.79 17.00
CA GLY A 714 -27.75 16.92 18.16
C GLY A 714 -26.61 15.89 18.29
N GLU A 715 -26.89 14.83 19.03
CA GLU A 715 -25.97 13.69 19.21
C GLU A 715 -25.71 12.94 17.88
N PRO A 716 -24.52 12.31 17.73
CA PRO A 716 -24.22 11.41 16.62
C PRO A 716 -25.25 10.29 16.41
N ASP A 717 -25.52 9.95 15.15
CA ASP A 717 -26.25 8.76 14.75
C ASP A 717 -25.35 7.51 14.69
N GLU A 718 -25.90 6.35 14.31
CA GLU A 718 -25.16 5.08 14.19
C GLU A 718 -24.01 5.15 13.17
N SER A 719 -24.06 6.09 12.22
CA SER A 719 -22.96 6.34 11.27
C SER A 719 -21.89 7.27 11.83
N GLY A 720 -22.05 7.76 13.07
CA GLY A 720 -21.15 8.72 13.71
C GLY A 720 -21.43 10.19 13.32
N ARG A 721 -22.39 10.46 12.42
CA ARG A 721 -22.73 11.82 11.98
C ARG A 721 -23.73 12.45 12.93
N ARG A 722 -23.55 13.72 13.29
CA ARG A 722 -24.48 14.43 14.17
C ARG A 722 -25.88 14.53 13.55
N LYS A 723 -26.90 14.28 14.37
CA LYS A 723 -28.31 14.35 13.93
C LYS A 723 -28.73 15.81 13.76
N PRO A 724 -29.40 16.18 12.65
CA PRO A 724 -30.00 17.49 12.52
C PRO A 724 -31.30 17.56 13.34
N VAL A 725 -31.47 18.61 14.13
CA VAL A 725 -32.65 18.89 14.94
C VAL A 725 -33.23 20.25 14.53
N PRO A 726 -34.54 20.36 14.22
CA PRO A 726 -35.14 21.63 13.84
C PRO A 726 -35.12 22.63 15.01
N LYS A 727 -34.75 23.88 14.71
CA LYS A 727 -34.82 25.00 15.64
C LYS A 727 -36.18 25.68 15.51
N GLU A 728 -37.09 25.42 16.44
CA GLU A 728 -38.46 25.96 16.40
C GLU A 728 -38.47 27.51 16.33
N GLY A 729 -39.36 28.08 15.51
CA GLY A 729 -39.51 29.54 15.34
C GLY A 729 -38.45 30.20 14.46
N SER A 730 -37.64 29.41 13.74
CA SER A 730 -36.59 29.88 12.83
C SER A 730 -36.98 29.77 11.35
N GLU A 731 -38.27 29.71 11.04
CA GLU A 731 -38.75 29.53 9.68
C GLU A 731 -38.43 30.73 8.80
N PHE A 732 -37.96 30.48 7.58
CA PHE A 732 -37.67 31.51 6.58
C PHE A 732 -37.98 31.02 5.18
N SER A 733 -38.26 31.95 4.25
CA SER A 733 -38.56 31.62 2.85
C SER A 733 -37.41 32.01 1.94
N ILE A 734 -37.12 31.17 0.95
CA ILE A 734 -36.19 31.46 -0.15
C ILE A 734 -36.98 31.44 -1.46
N GLU A 735 -36.88 32.51 -2.25
CA GLU A 735 -37.46 32.57 -3.60
C GLU A 735 -36.69 31.66 -4.56
N THR A 736 -37.39 30.81 -5.31
CA THR A 736 -36.78 29.92 -6.30
C THR A 736 -37.73 29.58 -7.42
N ASP A 737 -37.18 29.36 -8.62
CA ASP A 737 -37.91 28.92 -9.81
C ASP A 737 -37.84 27.40 -10.01
N VAL A 738 -36.83 26.76 -9.45
CA VAL A 738 -36.56 25.31 -9.59
C VAL A 738 -36.10 24.74 -8.24
N VAL A 739 -36.57 23.55 -7.91
CA VAL A 739 -36.13 22.77 -6.74
C VAL A 739 -35.65 21.40 -7.20
N ILE A 740 -34.40 21.06 -6.90
CA ILE A 740 -33.83 19.74 -7.16
C ILE A 740 -33.75 18.95 -5.86
N SER A 741 -34.44 17.81 -5.78
CA SER A 741 -34.32 16.88 -4.65
C SER A 741 -33.18 15.88 -4.89
N ALA A 742 -32.15 15.91 -4.04
CA ALA A 742 -30.96 15.06 -4.12
C ALA A 742 -30.65 14.39 -2.75
N ILE A 743 -31.68 13.80 -2.13
CA ILE A 743 -31.62 13.26 -0.75
C ILE A 743 -31.39 11.75 -0.65
N GLY A 744 -31.10 11.08 -1.77
CA GLY A 744 -30.70 9.67 -1.81
C GLY A 744 -31.43 8.85 -2.87
N GLN A 745 -30.87 7.66 -3.14
CA GLN A 745 -31.29 6.78 -4.22
C GLN A 745 -31.66 5.39 -3.68
N TYR A 746 -32.45 4.62 -4.43
CA TYR A 746 -32.81 3.24 -4.10
C TYR A 746 -33.03 2.37 -5.37
N PRO A 747 -32.99 1.03 -5.26
CA PRO A 747 -33.18 0.16 -6.41
C PRO A 747 -34.67 -0.14 -6.69
N ASP A 748 -35.02 -0.29 -7.97
CA ASP A 748 -36.30 -0.89 -8.39
C ASP A 748 -36.17 -2.42 -8.31
N LEU A 749 -36.94 -3.04 -7.40
CA LEU A 749 -36.94 -4.49 -7.16
C LEU A 749 -38.25 -5.16 -7.59
N SER A 750 -39.15 -4.41 -8.26
CA SER A 750 -40.52 -4.85 -8.56
C SER A 750 -40.59 -6.02 -9.56
N PHE A 751 -39.54 -6.22 -10.36
CA PHE A 751 -39.46 -7.27 -11.37
C PHE A 751 -38.97 -8.62 -10.82
N LEU A 752 -38.53 -8.67 -9.56
CA LEU A 752 -37.91 -9.87 -8.98
C LEU A 752 -38.95 -10.79 -8.33
N PRO A 753 -38.82 -12.11 -8.51
CA PRO A 753 -39.69 -13.10 -7.88
C PRO A 753 -39.50 -13.12 -6.34
N ASP A 754 -40.40 -13.79 -5.64
CA ASP A 754 -40.41 -13.81 -4.16
C ASP A 754 -39.35 -14.75 -3.56
N GLU A 755 -38.85 -15.72 -4.33
CA GLU A 755 -37.76 -16.61 -3.96
C GLU A 755 -36.45 -15.86 -3.72
N ILE A 756 -36.28 -14.66 -4.31
CA ILE A 756 -35.14 -13.78 -4.04
C ILE A 756 -35.46 -12.93 -2.82
N LYS A 757 -34.69 -13.12 -1.74
CA LYS A 757 -34.84 -12.35 -0.50
C LYS A 757 -34.48 -10.88 -0.74
N LYS A 758 -35.41 -10.01 -0.38
CA LYS A 758 -35.36 -8.56 -0.58
C LYS A 758 -35.44 -7.85 0.78
N THR A 759 -34.75 -6.72 0.90
CA THR A 759 -34.96 -5.75 1.99
C THR A 759 -35.47 -4.43 1.41
N LYS A 760 -35.84 -3.48 2.28
CA LYS A 760 -36.14 -2.10 1.86
C LYS A 760 -34.92 -1.35 1.26
N TRP A 761 -33.73 -1.93 1.34
CA TRP A 761 -32.47 -1.32 0.89
C TRP A 761 -31.89 -1.96 -0.36
N GLY A 762 -32.24 -3.22 -0.67
CA GLY A 762 -31.61 -3.97 -1.76
C GLY A 762 -31.84 -5.48 -1.68
N ILE A 763 -31.18 -6.22 -2.56
CA ILE A 763 -31.19 -7.69 -2.62
C ILE A 763 -30.27 -8.26 -1.54
N VAL A 764 -30.72 -9.32 -0.86
CA VAL A 764 -29.88 -10.06 0.10
C VAL A 764 -29.06 -11.11 -0.64
N VAL A 765 -27.74 -11.07 -0.45
CA VAL A 765 -26.80 -12.04 -1.03
C VAL A 765 -25.86 -12.58 0.05
N ASP A 766 -25.24 -13.73 -0.25
CA ASP A 766 -24.04 -14.16 0.44
C ASP A 766 -22.87 -13.23 0.08
N GLU A 767 -22.24 -12.62 1.09
CA GLU A 767 -21.22 -11.58 0.88
C GLU A 767 -19.95 -12.10 0.19
N ASN A 768 -19.66 -13.40 0.34
CA ASN A 768 -18.48 -14.03 -0.25
C ASN A 768 -18.76 -14.41 -1.71
N THR A 769 -19.93 -14.96 -2.03
CA THR A 769 -20.22 -15.53 -3.35
C THR A 769 -21.08 -14.64 -4.23
N SER A 770 -21.68 -13.59 -3.68
CA SER A 770 -22.71 -12.78 -4.35
C SER A 770 -23.96 -13.57 -4.76
N ALA A 771 -24.11 -14.81 -4.27
CA ALA A 771 -25.26 -15.65 -4.56
C ALA A 771 -26.50 -15.14 -3.82
N THR A 772 -27.64 -15.10 -4.52
CA THR A 772 -28.93 -14.79 -3.89
C THR A 772 -29.50 -16.05 -3.22
N SER A 773 -30.70 -15.94 -2.63
CA SER A 773 -31.44 -17.11 -2.14
C SER A 773 -31.98 -18.02 -3.26
N MET A 774 -31.94 -17.59 -4.52
CA MET A 774 -32.36 -18.38 -5.67
C MET A 774 -31.13 -18.99 -6.37
N PRO A 775 -31.06 -20.34 -6.53
CA PRO A 775 -29.93 -20.99 -7.21
C PRO A 775 -29.70 -20.47 -8.62
N GLY A 776 -28.43 -20.31 -9.02
CA GLY A 776 -28.06 -19.79 -10.34
C GLY A 776 -28.27 -18.29 -10.53
N VAL A 777 -28.77 -17.57 -9.51
CA VAL A 777 -28.97 -16.12 -9.54
C VAL A 777 -28.04 -15.43 -8.56
N PHE A 778 -27.27 -14.48 -9.07
CA PHE A 778 -26.28 -13.69 -8.36
C PHE A 778 -26.63 -12.20 -8.45
N ALA A 779 -26.20 -11.38 -7.48
CA ALA A 779 -26.42 -9.94 -7.54
C ALA A 779 -25.23 -9.18 -6.95
N GLY A 780 -24.98 -7.96 -7.44
CA GLY A 780 -23.84 -7.17 -7.00
C GLY A 780 -23.90 -5.69 -7.41
N GLY A 781 -23.05 -4.88 -6.77
CA GLY A 781 -23.05 -3.43 -6.90
C GLY A 781 -24.18 -2.77 -6.11
N ASP A 782 -24.60 -1.58 -6.55
CA ASP A 782 -25.50 -0.71 -5.78
C ASP A 782 -26.88 -1.34 -5.47
N VAL A 783 -27.33 -2.35 -6.22
CA VAL A 783 -28.57 -3.09 -5.92
C VAL A 783 -28.48 -3.93 -4.65
N VAL A 784 -27.26 -4.25 -4.20
CA VAL A 784 -26.96 -4.98 -2.96
C VAL A 784 -26.53 -4.00 -1.86
N THR A 785 -25.55 -3.14 -2.15
CA THR A 785 -24.94 -2.26 -1.15
C THR A 785 -25.73 -0.99 -0.84
N GLY A 786 -26.65 -0.60 -1.73
CA GLY A 786 -27.06 0.80 -1.86
C GLY A 786 -26.00 1.63 -2.61
N PRO A 787 -26.26 2.94 -2.84
CA PRO A 787 -25.37 3.80 -3.61
C PRO A 787 -23.94 3.82 -3.04
N SER A 788 -22.98 3.41 -3.87
CA SER A 788 -21.57 3.27 -3.48
C SER A 788 -20.64 3.82 -4.57
N ILE A 789 -19.34 3.53 -4.46
CA ILE A 789 -18.30 3.98 -5.39
C ILE A 789 -18.11 2.97 -6.53
N VAL A 790 -17.76 3.46 -7.72
CA VAL A 790 -17.61 2.64 -8.95
C VAL A 790 -16.68 1.43 -8.77
N ILE A 791 -15.58 1.60 -8.03
CA ILE A 791 -14.60 0.52 -7.78
C ILE A 791 -15.18 -0.62 -6.91
N GLU A 792 -16.12 -0.32 -6.02
CA GLU A 792 -16.83 -1.30 -5.20
C GLU A 792 -17.77 -2.15 -6.07
N ALA A 793 -18.50 -1.50 -6.98
CA ALA A 793 -19.36 -2.20 -7.94
C ALA A 793 -18.56 -3.16 -8.84
N ILE A 794 -17.37 -2.76 -9.28
CA ILE A 794 -16.46 -3.63 -10.04
C ILE A 794 -16.01 -4.82 -9.19
N ALA A 795 -15.68 -4.61 -7.91
CA ALA A 795 -15.30 -5.70 -7.00
C ALA A 795 -16.42 -6.75 -6.85
N TRP A 796 -17.67 -6.30 -6.67
CA TRP A 796 -18.84 -7.19 -6.69
C TRP A 796 -18.99 -7.95 -8.01
N GLY A 797 -18.76 -7.29 -9.14
CA GLY A 797 -18.85 -7.94 -10.45
C GLY A 797 -17.82 -9.05 -10.64
N ARG A 798 -16.58 -8.83 -10.17
CA ARG A 798 -15.51 -9.85 -10.15
C ARG A 798 -15.88 -11.04 -9.28
N ARG A 799 -16.30 -10.78 -8.04
CA ARG A 799 -16.71 -11.81 -7.07
C ARG A 799 -17.81 -12.70 -7.64
N ALA A 800 -18.86 -12.08 -8.20
CA ALA A 800 -19.94 -12.80 -8.86
C ALA A 800 -19.45 -13.66 -10.05
N SER A 801 -18.49 -13.16 -10.85
CA SER A 801 -17.94 -13.93 -11.97
C SER A 801 -17.22 -15.22 -11.54
N HIS A 802 -16.53 -15.18 -10.40
CA HIS A 802 -15.86 -16.37 -9.84
C HIS A 802 -16.90 -17.36 -9.28
N ALA A 803 -17.93 -16.86 -8.62
CA ALA A 803 -18.99 -17.70 -8.07
C ALA A 803 -19.86 -18.34 -9.17
N ILE A 804 -20.16 -17.61 -10.25
CA ILE A 804 -20.87 -18.13 -11.42
C ILE A 804 -20.08 -19.27 -12.09
N ASP A 805 -18.78 -19.07 -12.31
CA ASP A 805 -17.89 -20.10 -12.87
C ASP A 805 -17.85 -21.35 -11.97
N ALA A 806 -17.70 -21.18 -10.65
CA ALA A 806 -17.73 -22.28 -9.69
C ALA A 806 -19.09 -23.02 -9.69
N TYR A 807 -20.21 -22.27 -9.70
CA TYR A 807 -21.57 -22.82 -9.76
C TYR A 807 -21.80 -23.67 -11.00
N ILE A 808 -21.41 -23.19 -12.17
CA ILE A 808 -21.57 -23.91 -13.45
C ILE A 808 -20.79 -25.22 -13.48
N HIS A 809 -19.62 -25.24 -12.85
CA HIS A 809 -18.74 -26.40 -12.83
C HIS A 809 -18.93 -27.30 -11.60
N GLY A 810 -19.86 -26.97 -10.70
CA GLY A 810 -20.06 -27.72 -9.44
C GLY A 810 -18.82 -27.73 -8.54
N LYS A 811 -17.99 -26.69 -8.60
CA LYS A 811 -16.76 -26.53 -7.81
C LYS A 811 -17.04 -25.69 -6.57
N GLU A 812 -16.21 -25.86 -5.55
CA GLU A 812 -16.15 -24.87 -4.47
C GLU A 812 -15.69 -23.52 -5.03
N VAL A 813 -16.21 -22.43 -4.45
CA VAL A 813 -15.81 -21.08 -4.83
C VAL A 813 -14.39 -20.86 -4.34
N LEU A 814 -13.42 -20.99 -5.25
CA LEU A 814 -12.04 -20.61 -4.99
C LEU A 814 -11.92 -19.10 -5.19
N PHE A 815 -11.87 -18.37 -4.08
CA PHE A 815 -11.61 -16.94 -4.10
C PHE A 815 -10.19 -16.64 -4.59
N ASP A 816 -10.07 -15.43 -5.12
CA ASP A 816 -8.81 -14.85 -5.58
C ASP A 816 -7.75 -14.95 -4.46
N PRO A 817 -6.56 -15.55 -4.71
CA PRO A 817 -5.51 -15.66 -3.70
C PRO A 817 -5.13 -14.33 -3.05
N ILE A 818 -5.24 -13.22 -3.81
CA ILE A 818 -4.98 -11.90 -3.24
C ILE A 818 -6.10 -11.54 -2.26
N GLU A 819 -7.38 -11.74 -2.60
CA GLU A 819 -8.51 -11.51 -1.67
C GLU A 819 -8.38 -12.34 -0.39
N LYS A 820 -7.84 -13.56 -0.48
CA LYS A 820 -7.50 -14.38 0.70
C LYS A 820 -6.39 -13.76 1.54
N ASP A 821 -5.36 -13.19 0.92
CA ASP A 821 -4.21 -12.54 1.60
C ASP A 821 -4.55 -11.16 2.20
N ILE A 822 -5.71 -10.58 1.83
CA ILE A 822 -6.12 -9.21 2.18
C ILE A 822 -6.84 -9.12 3.52
N ASN A 823 -7.35 -10.22 4.07
CA ASN A 823 -7.94 -10.24 5.41
C ASN A 823 -6.95 -9.97 6.55
N ARG A 824 -5.75 -9.48 6.23
CA ARG A 824 -4.83 -8.91 7.21
C ARG A 824 -5.32 -7.56 7.70
N SER A 825 -6.26 -7.64 8.63
CA SER A 825 -6.56 -6.61 9.63
C SER A 825 -5.36 -6.24 10.53
N ILE A 826 -4.18 -6.77 10.23
CA ILE A 826 -2.93 -6.59 10.95
C ILE A 826 -2.36 -5.18 10.76
N ALA A 827 -2.72 -4.50 9.67
CA ALA A 827 -2.21 -3.18 9.36
C ALA A 827 -3.35 -2.14 9.48
N SER A 828 -3.46 -1.52 10.65
CA SER A 828 -4.43 -0.47 10.93
C SER A 828 -3.83 0.92 10.67
N TRP A 829 -4.66 1.98 10.70
CA TRP A 829 -4.19 3.36 10.61
C TRP A 829 -3.12 3.67 11.69
N GLU A 830 -3.23 3.03 12.85
CA GLU A 830 -2.26 3.11 13.94
C GLU A 830 -0.90 2.50 13.58
N ASP A 831 -0.86 1.43 12.78
CA ASP A 831 0.40 0.88 12.28
C ASP A 831 1.05 1.85 11.26
N ILE A 832 0.25 2.55 10.45
CA ILE A 832 0.74 3.63 9.57
C ILE A 832 1.34 4.76 10.42
N GLU A 833 0.70 5.16 11.53
CA GLU A 833 1.21 6.17 12.47
C GLU A 833 2.60 5.78 13.02
N LEU A 834 2.75 4.57 13.54
CA LEU A 834 4.03 4.06 14.04
C LEU A 834 5.11 4.02 12.93
N MET A 835 4.71 3.72 11.69
CA MET A 835 5.63 3.72 10.56
C MET A 835 6.12 5.12 10.19
N LYS A 836 5.32 6.19 10.39
CA LYS A 836 5.66 7.59 10.04
C LYS A 836 7.05 7.97 10.55
N ARG A 837 7.32 7.68 11.82
CA ARG A 837 8.59 8.02 12.48
C ARG A 837 9.77 7.16 12.01
N ASN A 838 9.54 5.87 11.75
CA ASN A 838 10.61 4.97 11.31
C ASN A 838 10.97 5.15 9.83
N VAL A 839 10.03 5.63 9.01
CA VAL A 839 10.28 6.03 7.61
C VAL A 839 11.11 7.32 7.57
N VAL A 840 10.83 8.31 8.43
CA VAL A 840 11.68 9.52 8.60
C VAL A 840 13.12 9.14 8.96
N LEU A 841 13.29 8.08 9.74
CA LEU A 841 14.58 7.53 10.14
C LEU A 841 15.30 6.71 9.04
N SER A 842 14.58 6.32 7.97
CA SER A 842 15.14 5.54 6.85
C SER A 842 15.84 6.38 5.77
N GLY A 843 15.86 7.71 5.91
CA GLY A 843 16.55 8.61 4.98
C GLY A 843 15.78 8.92 3.69
N ILE A 844 14.48 8.66 3.65
CA ILE A 844 13.59 9.06 2.54
C ILE A 844 13.46 10.59 2.53
N GLU A 845 13.67 11.20 1.36
CA GLU A 845 13.52 12.64 1.16
C GLU A 845 12.05 13.03 0.92
N LYS A 846 11.67 14.22 1.41
CA LYS A 846 10.34 14.80 1.16
C LYS A 846 10.31 15.31 -0.28
N GLU A 847 9.30 14.91 -1.04
CA GLU A 847 9.01 15.35 -2.38
C GLU A 847 7.54 15.73 -2.51
N GLU A 848 7.29 16.95 -2.99
CA GLU A 848 5.93 17.44 -3.22
C GLU A 848 5.17 16.57 -4.24
N ARG A 849 3.88 16.37 -3.99
CA ARG A 849 2.99 15.69 -4.93
C ARG A 849 2.90 16.47 -6.22
N ARG A 850 3.01 15.79 -7.37
CA ARG A 850 2.82 16.45 -8.66
C ARG A 850 1.38 16.93 -8.77
N LYS A 851 1.20 18.23 -8.98
CA LYS A 851 -0.09 18.88 -9.18
C LYS A 851 -0.48 18.81 -10.66
N ILE A 852 -1.78 18.86 -10.92
CA ILE A 852 -2.34 18.98 -12.27
C ILE A 852 -2.89 20.39 -12.50
N GLY A 853 -3.04 20.76 -13.76
CA GLY A 853 -3.82 21.92 -14.15
C GLY A 853 -5.32 21.63 -14.17
N TYR A 854 -6.11 22.67 -14.00
CA TYR A 854 -7.56 22.64 -14.15
C TYR A 854 -7.99 23.70 -15.16
N LEU A 855 -9.14 23.53 -15.81
CA LEU A 855 -9.70 24.57 -16.67
C LEU A 855 -9.93 25.88 -15.90
N PRO A 856 -9.80 27.06 -16.53
CA PRO A 856 -10.16 28.34 -15.93
C PRO A 856 -11.64 28.38 -15.55
N ILE A 857 -11.99 29.11 -14.48
CA ILE A 857 -13.36 29.18 -13.94
C ILE A 857 -14.34 29.65 -15.01
N GLU A 858 -13.94 30.59 -15.87
CA GLU A 858 -14.76 31.15 -16.95
C GLU A 858 -15.22 30.08 -17.94
N GLU A 859 -14.39 29.06 -18.20
CA GLU A 859 -14.75 27.91 -19.02
C GLU A 859 -15.50 26.84 -18.24
N ARG A 860 -15.18 26.64 -16.95
CA ARG A 860 -15.88 25.66 -16.09
C ARG A 860 -17.37 26.00 -15.99
N ILE A 861 -17.72 27.26 -15.81
CA ILE A 861 -19.12 27.68 -15.58
C ILE A 861 -19.94 27.79 -16.87
N THR A 862 -19.34 27.68 -18.06
CA THR A 862 -20.03 27.84 -19.36
C THR A 862 -19.99 26.59 -20.23
N THR A 863 -19.15 25.61 -19.89
CA THR A 863 -18.94 24.41 -20.72
C THR A 863 -19.01 23.12 -19.89
N PHE A 864 -19.24 22.02 -20.61
CA PHE A 864 -19.14 20.66 -20.07
C PHE A 864 -17.81 19.99 -20.43
N LYS A 865 -16.78 20.78 -20.76
CA LYS A 865 -15.43 20.24 -21.00
C LYS A 865 -14.88 19.62 -19.72
N GLU A 866 -14.04 18.60 -19.88
CA GLU A 866 -13.34 17.95 -18.77
C GLU A 866 -12.53 18.97 -17.97
N VAL A 867 -12.78 19.08 -16.66
CA VAL A 867 -12.17 20.12 -15.80
C VAL A 867 -10.71 19.81 -15.48
N GLU A 868 -10.39 18.55 -15.21
CA GLU A 868 -9.03 18.10 -14.86
C GLU A 868 -8.22 17.80 -16.12
N ILE A 869 -7.03 18.38 -16.28
CA ILE A 869 -6.18 18.19 -17.47
C ILE A 869 -5.38 16.87 -17.42
N GLY A 870 -5.13 16.32 -16.23
CA GLY A 870 -4.32 15.10 -16.04
C GLY A 870 -2.80 15.35 -16.06
N PHE A 871 -2.00 14.27 -16.02
CA PHE A 871 -0.54 14.37 -16.09
C PHE A 871 -0.02 14.30 -17.53
N ASP A 872 1.05 15.05 -17.80
CA ASP A 872 1.93 14.72 -18.92
C ASP A 872 2.88 13.56 -18.57
N LYS A 873 3.59 13.05 -19.58
CA LYS A 873 4.55 11.94 -19.45
C LYS A 873 5.62 12.18 -18.39
N GLY A 874 6.18 13.38 -18.32
CA GLY A 874 7.25 13.70 -17.38
C GLY A 874 6.75 13.71 -15.94
N ASN A 875 5.64 14.41 -15.70
CA ASN A 875 4.98 14.47 -14.40
C ASN A 875 4.50 13.10 -13.93
N ALA A 876 3.95 12.26 -14.81
CA ALA A 876 3.54 10.90 -14.46
C ALA A 876 4.72 10.02 -14.03
N ILE A 877 5.84 10.04 -14.76
CA ILE A 877 7.05 9.28 -14.41
C ILE A 877 7.61 9.75 -13.06
N GLU A 878 7.75 11.06 -12.85
CA GLU A 878 8.31 11.60 -11.62
C GLU A 878 7.39 11.36 -10.41
N GLU A 879 6.07 11.47 -10.59
CA GLU A 879 5.11 11.11 -9.56
C GLU A 879 5.16 9.61 -9.22
N ALA A 880 5.32 8.74 -10.22
CA ALA A 880 5.44 7.30 -10.00
C ALA A 880 6.74 6.93 -9.24
N LYS A 881 7.85 7.63 -9.50
CA LYS A 881 9.14 7.40 -8.83
C LYS A 881 9.12 7.68 -7.33
N ARG A 882 8.20 8.53 -6.86
CA ARG A 882 7.99 8.78 -5.41
C ARG A 882 7.54 7.52 -4.67
N CYS A 883 7.06 6.47 -5.35
CA CYS A 883 6.51 5.27 -4.71
C CYS A 883 7.55 4.54 -3.84
N LEU A 884 7.23 4.35 -2.56
CA LEU A 884 8.10 3.64 -1.60
C LEU A 884 8.14 2.13 -1.81
N SER A 885 7.27 1.58 -2.67
CA SER A 885 7.19 0.13 -2.88
C SER A 885 6.95 -0.65 -1.57
N CYS A 886 6.14 -0.08 -0.66
CA CYS A 886 5.98 -0.52 0.72
C CYS A 886 5.23 -1.86 0.85
N ARG A 887 5.98 -2.95 1.00
CA ARG A 887 5.52 -4.29 1.38
C ARG A 887 6.52 -4.89 2.37
N GLU A 888 6.05 -5.65 3.35
CA GLU A 888 6.94 -6.27 4.35
C GLU A 888 7.86 -7.32 3.75
N CYS A 889 7.40 -8.07 2.73
CA CYS A 889 8.20 -9.00 1.93
C CYS A 889 8.14 -8.59 0.47
N LEU A 890 9.27 -8.68 -0.22
CA LEU A 890 9.29 -8.40 -1.65
C LEU A 890 8.83 -9.58 -2.54
N GLY A 891 8.64 -10.78 -2.02
CA GLY A 891 8.47 -11.94 -2.92
C GLY A 891 9.69 -12.10 -3.84
N CYS A 892 10.91 -12.03 -3.29
CA CYS A 892 12.13 -12.26 -4.08
C CYS A 892 12.46 -13.73 -4.22
N GLY A 893 11.83 -14.60 -3.43
CA GLY A 893 12.15 -16.02 -3.36
C GLY A 893 13.56 -16.32 -2.81
N ILE A 894 14.39 -15.31 -2.53
CA ILE A 894 15.78 -15.50 -2.10
C ILE A 894 15.85 -16.30 -0.80
N CYS A 895 15.06 -15.95 0.22
CA CYS A 895 15.09 -16.69 1.48
C CYS A 895 14.66 -18.15 1.32
N GLY A 896 13.72 -18.45 0.42
CA GLY A 896 13.36 -19.83 0.10
C GLY A 896 14.41 -20.58 -0.73
N ASN A 897 15.16 -19.90 -1.61
CA ASN A 897 16.24 -20.48 -2.41
C ASN A 897 17.47 -20.82 -1.58
N GLU A 898 17.78 -19.99 -0.58
CA GLU A 898 18.96 -20.14 0.28
C GLU A 898 18.65 -20.95 1.56
N CYS A 899 17.40 -21.40 1.73
CA CYS A 899 16.99 -22.21 2.87
C CYS A 899 17.40 -23.67 2.70
N ILE A 900 18.45 -24.10 3.39
CA ILE A 900 18.97 -25.49 3.35
C ILE A 900 17.91 -26.53 3.78
N LYS A 901 16.98 -26.14 4.65
CA LYS A 901 15.91 -27.02 5.16
C LYS A 901 14.63 -26.97 4.33
N GLU A 902 14.55 -26.08 3.34
CA GLU A 902 13.36 -25.88 2.51
C GLU A 902 12.07 -25.60 3.32
N VAL A 903 12.21 -24.92 4.46
CA VAL A 903 11.10 -24.65 5.40
C VAL A 903 10.31 -23.38 5.07
N ILE A 904 10.75 -22.57 4.11
CA ILE A 904 10.00 -21.38 3.71
C ILE A 904 8.82 -21.79 2.84
N ASP A 905 7.62 -21.47 3.30
CA ASP A 905 6.37 -21.79 2.63
C ASP A 905 5.62 -20.50 2.27
N TYR A 906 5.77 -20.03 1.03
CA TYR A 906 5.11 -18.80 0.60
C TYR A 906 3.60 -18.95 0.42
N GLU A 907 3.15 -20.19 0.20
CA GLU A 907 1.77 -20.59 -0.06
C GLU A 907 1.02 -20.97 1.23
N GLU A 908 1.65 -20.85 2.41
CA GLU A 908 0.94 -21.05 3.68
C GLU A 908 -0.22 -20.04 3.75
N GLU A 909 -1.44 -20.56 3.79
CA GLU A 909 -2.67 -19.79 3.91
C GLU A 909 -3.00 -19.52 5.40
N GLU A 910 -3.81 -18.49 5.65
CA GLU A 910 -4.40 -18.27 6.96
C GLU A 910 -5.32 -19.43 7.36
N LYS A 911 -5.39 -19.72 8.65
CA LYS A 911 -6.22 -20.80 9.21
C LYS A 911 -7.29 -20.20 10.10
N GLU A 912 -8.54 -20.60 9.93
CA GLU A 912 -9.61 -20.31 10.90
C GLU A 912 -9.60 -21.38 11.98
N ILE A 913 -9.59 -20.96 13.25
CA ILE A 913 -9.59 -21.84 14.41
C ILE A 913 -10.82 -21.49 15.26
N GLU A 914 -11.59 -22.51 15.64
CA GLU A 914 -12.76 -22.36 16.50
C GLU A 914 -12.46 -22.85 17.91
N ILE A 915 -12.77 -22.01 18.89
CA ILE A 915 -12.62 -22.34 20.32
C ILE A 915 -13.94 -22.10 21.01
N LYS A 916 -14.42 -23.10 21.73
CA LYS A 916 -15.55 -22.95 22.65
C LYS A 916 -15.03 -22.37 23.97
N ALA A 917 -15.32 -21.10 24.19
CA ALA A 917 -14.80 -20.35 25.33
C ALA A 917 -15.67 -20.55 26.57
N LYS A 918 -15.10 -21.13 27.64
CA LYS A 918 -15.73 -21.16 28.97
C LYS A 918 -15.75 -19.79 29.64
N SER A 919 -14.74 -18.99 29.33
CA SER A 919 -14.61 -17.61 29.80
C SER A 919 -13.80 -16.80 28.79
N ILE A 920 -14.05 -15.49 28.71
CA ILE A 920 -13.34 -14.58 27.81
C ILE A 920 -12.77 -13.43 28.63
N THR A 921 -11.45 -13.25 28.58
CA THR A 921 -10.79 -12.03 29.09
C THR A 921 -10.20 -11.26 27.93
N VAL A 922 -10.42 -9.93 27.89
CA VAL A 922 -9.83 -9.04 26.89
C VAL A 922 -8.84 -8.09 27.55
N ASP A 923 -7.56 -8.18 27.19
CA ASP A 923 -6.49 -7.29 27.62
C ASP A 923 -6.06 -6.38 26.46
N PRO A 924 -6.56 -5.14 26.41
CA PRO A 924 -6.47 -4.32 25.22
C PRO A 924 -5.08 -3.75 24.99
N GLU A 925 -4.65 -3.70 23.73
CA GLU A 925 -3.46 -2.98 23.32
C GLU A 925 -3.66 -1.44 23.32
N ILE A 926 -2.59 -0.70 23.56
CA ILE A 926 -2.53 0.76 23.51
C ILE A 926 -1.60 1.27 22.41
N TYR A 927 -1.91 2.46 21.90
CA TYR A 927 -1.08 3.18 20.94
C TYR A 927 -0.94 4.62 21.37
N PHE A 928 0.26 5.18 21.24
CA PHE A 928 0.55 6.56 21.59
C PHE A 928 0.25 7.47 20.42
N LYS A 929 -0.46 8.59 20.68
CA LYS A 929 -0.58 9.64 19.67
C LYS A 929 0.80 10.23 19.38
N MET A 930 1.11 10.42 18.12
CA MET A 930 2.45 10.82 17.69
C MET A 930 2.52 12.30 17.35
N ASP A 931 3.48 13.00 17.94
CA ASP A 931 3.88 14.36 17.55
C ASP A 931 5.31 14.31 16.99
N GLU A 932 5.63 15.20 16.04
CA GLU A 932 6.92 15.17 15.32
C GLU A 932 8.16 15.30 16.23
N ASN A 933 8.02 15.92 17.41
CA ASN A 933 9.15 16.23 18.32
C ASN A 933 9.04 15.58 19.71
N SER A 934 8.18 14.57 19.92
CA SER A 934 8.05 13.87 21.22
C SER A 934 8.48 12.40 21.16
N PHE A 935 8.77 11.81 22.32
CA PHE A 935 9.05 10.38 22.50
C PHE A 935 7.90 9.71 23.22
N THR A 936 7.61 8.47 22.86
CA THR A 936 6.70 7.63 23.64
C THR A 936 7.42 7.12 24.89
N PRO A 937 6.70 6.84 25.98
CA PRO A 937 7.27 6.21 27.16
C PRO A 937 7.99 4.88 26.89
N LEU A 938 7.58 4.12 25.85
CA LEU A 938 8.21 2.85 25.47
C LEU A 938 9.58 3.08 24.83
N GLU A 939 9.70 4.11 23.98
CA GLU A 939 10.97 4.48 23.34
C GLU A 939 11.98 5.01 24.36
N VAL A 940 11.51 5.80 25.33
CA VAL A 940 12.36 6.31 26.42
C VAL A 940 12.83 5.15 27.30
N GLU A 941 11.97 4.18 27.59
CA GLU A 941 12.38 2.98 28.30
C GLU A 941 13.43 2.18 27.52
N ASP A 942 13.23 1.98 26.21
CA ASP A 942 14.22 1.31 25.36
C ASP A 942 15.57 2.01 25.40
N MET A 943 15.57 3.35 25.33
CA MET A 943 16.78 4.16 25.47
C MET A 943 17.47 3.97 26.83
N ILE A 944 16.71 3.94 27.93
CA ILE A 944 17.26 3.73 29.28
C ILE A 944 17.82 2.31 29.43
N GLU A 945 17.12 1.28 28.96
CA GLU A 945 17.60 -0.11 29.00
C GLU A 945 18.89 -0.28 28.19
N MET A 946 18.97 0.43 27.07
CA MET A 946 20.17 0.53 26.27
C MET A 946 21.23 1.42 26.90
N GLY A 947 21.00 2.05 28.06
CA GLY A 947 21.91 2.99 28.72
C GLY A 947 22.22 4.25 27.91
N MET A 948 21.37 4.60 26.93
CA MET A 948 21.59 5.65 25.94
C MET A 948 20.37 6.58 25.84
N ILE A 949 20.22 7.50 26.79
CA ILE A 949 19.14 8.48 26.79
C ILE A 949 19.57 9.80 26.13
N THR A 950 18.94 10.11 25.01
CA THR A 950 19.25 11.32 24.23
C THR A 950 17.99 12.01 23.72
N ASN A 951 18.05 13.33 23.53
CA ASN A 951 17.04 14.06 22.77
C ASN A 951 17.27 13.93 21.25
N TRP A 952 16.42 14.56 20.43
CA TRP A 952 16.48 14.50 18.96
C TRP A 952 17.80 15.03 18.35
N ASP A 953 18.55 15.86 19.08
CA ASP A 953 19.86 16.37 18.68
C ASP A 953 21.02 15.43 19.07
N GLY A 954 20.72 14.31 19.73
CA GLY A 954 21.69 13.32 20.18
C GLY A 954 22.43 13.69 21.47
N LYS A 955 21.93 14.67 22.24
CA LYS A 955 22.51 15.08 23.54
C LYS A 955 21.76 14.45 24.70
N LYS A 956 22.45 14.16 25.81
CA LYS A 956 21.80 13.74 27.06
C LYS A 956 20.90 14.87 27.58
N PRO A 957 19.59 14.65 27.76
CA PRO A 957 18.70 15.68 28.25
C PRO A 957 18.99 15.99 29.72
N LYS A 958 18.88 17.26 30.14
CA LYS A 958 18.97 17.63 31.56
C LYS A 958 17.61 17.61 32.23
N ASN A 959 16.58 17.94 31.44
CA ASN A 959 15.20 17.92 31.89
C ASN A 959 14.28 17.22 30.89
N ALA A 960 13.18 16.66 31.38
CA ALA A 960 12.18 15.99 30.57
C ALA A 960 10.76 16.45 30.97
N ILE A 961 9.89 16.56 29.98
CA ILE A 961 8.48 16.94 30.13
C ILE A 961 7.61 15.76 29.77
N PHE A 962 6.57 15.53 30.57
CA PHE A 962 5.55 14.53 30.31
C PHE A 962 4.26 15.24 29.85
N LEU A 963 3.96 15.16 28.56
CA LEU A 963 2.71 15.68 28.00
C LEU A 963 1.55 14.75 28.36
N TYR A 964 0.45 15.35 28.84
CA TYR A 964 -0.76 14.69 29.36
C TYR A 964 -0.55 13.87 30.66
N GLU A 965 -1.33 14.15 31.70
CA GLU A 965 -1.22 13.50 33.02
C GLU A 965 -2.48 12.72 33.36
N LYS A 966 -2.39 11.40 33.20
CA LYS A 966 -2.92 10.49 34.22
C LYS A 966 -1.73 9.71 34.73
N GLU A 967 -1.28 10.04 35.94
CA GLU A 967 -0.12 9.38 36.53
C GLU A 967 -0.47 7.93 36.89
N ASN A 968 0.20 6.96 36.26
CA ASN A 968 0.07 5.53 36.51
C ASN A 968 1.39 4.94 37.00
N GLU A 969 1.37 3.69 37.47
CA GLU A 969 2.55 3.06 38.08
C GLU A 969 3.74 2.98 37.12
N TYR A 970 3.50 2.66 35.84
CA TYR A 970 4.53 2.61 34.80
C TYR A 970 5.19 3.97 34.57
N ILE A 971 4.40 5.05 34.48
CA ILE A 971 4.95 6.41 34.33
C ILE A 971 5.70 6.84 35.58
N LYS A 972 5.27 6.46 36.79
CA LYS A 972 6.02 6.69 38.03
C LYS A 972 7.38 5.97 37.99
N LYS A 973 7.38 4.68 37.66
CA LYS A 973 8.60 3.87 37.48
C LYS A 973 9.52 4.50 36.42
N LEU A 974 8.97 4.98 35.30
CA LEU A 974 9.75 5.63 34.24
C LEU A 974 10.33 6.97 34.70
N LYS A 975 9.57 7.83 35.40
CA LYS A 975 10.07 9.07 36.01
C LYS A 975 11.19 8.78 37.02
N GLU A 976 11.08 7.72 37.82
CA GLU A 976 12.14 7.30 38.73
C GLU A 976 13.38 6.81 38.00
N LYS A 977 13.22 6.01 36.93
CA LYS A 977 14.34 5.60 36.06
C LYS A 977 15.04 6.84 35.46
N LEU A 978 14.28 7.81 34.95
CA LEU A 978 14.83 9.08 34.43
C LEU A 978 15.60 9.87 35.49
N LYS A 979 15.06 9.97 36.71
CA LYS A 979 15.75 10.63 37.84
C LYS A 979 17.05 9.90 38.20
N LYS A 980 17.07 8.56 38.15
CA LYS A 980 18.31 7.76 38.35
C LYS A 980 19.35 8.02 37.27
N GLU A 981 18.92 8.31 36.04
CA GLU A 981 19.79 8.74 34.93
C GLU A 981 20.24 10.22 35.03
N GLY A 982 19.84 10.94 36.09
CA GLY A 982 20.21 12.34 36.33
C GLY A 982 19.33 13.37 35.61
N ILE A 983 18.16 12.97 35.11
CA ILE A 983 17.24 13.83 34.35
C ILE A 983 16.17 14.39 35.30
N SER A 984 16.05 15.72 35.33
CA SER A 984 15.06 16.42 36.13
C SER A 984 13.70 16.43 35.43
N ILE A 985 12.62 16.07 36.13
CA ILE A 985 11.26 16.15 35.57
C ILE A 985 10.72 17.55 35.85
N ILE A 986 10.28 18.27 34.82
CA ILE A 986 9.76 19.64 34.91
C ILE A 986 8.30 19.72 34.44
N ASP A 987 7.60 20.79 34.84
CA ASP A 987 6.18 21.00 34.56
C ASP A 987 5.89 21.26 33.06
N LYS A 988 4.65 21.00 32.65
CA LYS A 988 4.18 21.02 31.25
C LYS A 988 4.25 22.38 30.54
N ASP A 989 4.37 23.48 31.28
CA ASP A 989 4.38 24.85 30.74
C ASP A 989 5.78 25.42 30.54
N ARG A 990 6.82 24.59 30.60
CA ARG A 990 8.22 24.98 30.41
C ARG A 990 8.78 24.37 29.12
N ASP A 991 9.85 24.94 28.57
CA ASP A 991 10.62 24.29 27.50
C ASP A 991 11.53 23.21 28.09
N GLY A 992 11.41 21.98 27.59
CA GLY A 992 12.17 20.83 28.05
C GLY A 992 13.04 20.22 26.95
N ASP A 993 14.22 19.72 27.33
CA ASP A 993 15.19 19.12 26.42
C ASP A 993 14.64 17.84 25.78
N MET A 994 13.74 17.12 26.47
CA MET A 994 13.09 15.91 26.00
C MET A 994 11.59 15.93 26.31
N ILE A 995 10.78 15.82 25.26
CA ILE A 995 9.32 15.80 25.36
C ILE A 995 8.86 14.34 25.30
N ILE A 996 8.09 13.89 26.29
CA ILE A 996 7.55 12.53 26.38
C ILE A 996 6.02 12.60 26.29
N ASN A 997 5.43 12.06 25.24
CA ASN A 997 3.98 12.06 25.06
C ASN A 997 3.36 10.80 25.67
N CYS A 998 2.60 10.98 26.75
CA CYS A 998 1.92 9.89 27.46
C CYS A 998 0.47 9.70 27.04
N LYS A 999 -0.02 10.44 26.03
CA LYS A 999 -1.38 10.32 25.53
C LYS A 999 -1.48 9.09 24.64
N PHE A 1000 -2.16 8.08 25.13
CA PHE A 1000 -2.47 6.88 24.37
C PHE A 1000 -3.97 6.69 24.18
N LEU A 1001 -4.32 5.90 23.17
CA LEU A 1001 -5.66 5.42 22.91
C LEU A 1001 -5.67 3.90 22.97
N GLU A 1002 -6.78 3.34 23.46
CA GLU A 1002 -7.06 1.92 23.32
C GLU A 1002 -7.30 1.59 21.84
N ASN A 1003 -6.69 0.51 21.35
CA ASN A 1003 -6.79 0.04 19.97
C ASN A 1003 -8.25 -0.32 19.59
N GLU A 1004 -8.67 0.10 18.39
CA GLU A 1004 -10.06 -0.08 17.94
C GLU A 1004 -10.50 -1.54 17.83
N TYR A 1005 -9.61 -2.44 17.40
CA TYR A 1005 -9.91 -3.86 17.32
C TYR A 1005 -10.31 -4.42 18.69
N TYR A 1006 -9.55 -4.10 19.75
CA TYR A 1006 -9.89 -4.52 21.11
C TYR A 1006 -11.18 -3.88 21.64
N ARG A 1007 -11.49 -2.62 21.26
CA ARG A 1007 -12.79 -2.00 21.60
C ARG A 1007 -13.96 -2.75 20.96
N LYS A 1008 -13.82 -3.18 19.71
CA LYS A 1008 -14.84 -3.99 19.02
C LYS A 1008 -15.01 -5.34 19.72
N ILE A 1009 -13.91 -6.02 20.04
CA ILE A 1009 -13.94 -7.29 20.77
C ILE A 1009 -14.62 -7.16 22.14
N LYS A 1010 -14.32 -6.13 22.92
CA LYS A 1010 -15.00 -5.89 24.22
C LYS A 1010 -16.51 -5.70 24.08
N LYS A 1011 -16.96 -4.99 23.04
CA LYS A 1011 -18.39 -4.84 22.75
C LYS A 1011 -19.05 -6.18 22.38
N MET A 1012 -18.31 -7.07 21.74
CA MET A 1012 -18.78 -8.41 21.36
C MET A 1012 -18.80 -9.37 22.54
N SER A 1013 -17.83 -9.29 23.44
CA SER A 1013 -17.73 -10.15 24.63
C SER A 1013 -18.61 -9.71 25.80
N GLY A 1014 -19.17 -8.49 25.76
CA GLY A 1014 -20.04 -7.93 26.81
C GLY A 1014 -21.55 -8.06 26.54
N LYS A 1015 -21.93 -8.72 25.45
CA LYS A 1015 -23.28 -9.22 25.19
C LYS A 1015 -23.32 -10.69 25.54
#